data_AF-B8G699-F1
#
_entry.id   AF-B8G699-F1
#
_cell.length_a   1.000
_cell.length_b   1.000
_cell.length_c   1.000
_cell.angle_alpha   90.00
_cell.angle_beta   90.00
_cell.angle_gamma   90.00
#
_symmetry.space_group_name_H-M   'P 1'
#
loop_
_entity.id
_entity.type
_entity.pdbx_description
1 polymer ?
#
loop_
_entity_poly.entity_id
_entity_poly.type
_entity_poly.pdbx_seq_one_letter_code
_entity_poly.pdbx_strand_id
1 'polypeptide(L)'
;MSLTAAEKVYRYSWHRRWWLAAVGWLFVVISLYGAGFQLLRGLMFTPFAAWLRSTPWLRPLYQWLSPAPRDLNAWLAEALVVLLWAAVGLCVALILFNALPTIRVSSRGLLIEFAGGWLPVAWQDLDEIHVTGDEAGLRFVLLVIPAKTAKRLTGWHQLYGLLYGTTIRPSFLITSTIDDFDRLLNTILQENSRAIRAFEGRQPVVVNEQRRSPLFSVFLRGKPAETLPDVDLPPTTIPDVTTSLPAWSLVRLTTIGTACVTLIAGLVHYRSYWDRALTLLFPDLRRQSAFLWVSQIPIYNKIFSAYQGVSVPLLGIDGRPDLPAPIWLLIAAHLMLASVIIAIIALVVALPVAATAGQQALTIRFVPRPLPFTRSIPWSHISAFSVIDLGFGHTLAFVQSPRLPWLCHLCGLLVTGRWTAGTVFVGTMRQWPQFIEQCAERLSHLPPIDEKPRFRPSAFVPIVQLIGQPVTTIRTLRADLAIASNSSAEHLWVAGKTMALVALPLGLLFTVPTLLHGDWWPSSNALFGGIGFWMAGLLEWPLVGLIAMIMYGTSGTEQEQVFALYPRIQMPRLLPMLLALVSLLINVPWLAALFWLLALVIAYWVTAALWVEVYEREGVQAITGGLLPVVWQLIIMPGFWLLR
;
A
#
# COMPACT_ATOMS: atom_id res chain seq x y z
N MET A 1 -21.51 -44.98 24.38
CA MET A 1 -21.38 -43.91 25.39
C MET A 1 -21.51 -42.57 24.70
N SER A 2 -22.57 -41.82 25.01
CA SER A 2 -22.92 -40.53 24.40
C SER A 2 -22.05 -39.41 24.98
N LEU A 3 -21.02 -38.98 24.25
CA LEU A 3 -20.41 -37.67 24.47
C LEU A 3 -21.44 -36.62 24.04
N THR A 4 -22.25 -36.16 24.99
CA THR A 4 -22.92 -34.87 24.85
C THR A 4 -21.81 -33.83 24.88
N ALA A 5 -21.69 -33.01 23.83
CA ALA A 5 -20.68 -31.94 23.81
C ALA A 5 -20.88 -31.05 25.05
N ALA A 6 -19.95 -31.12 26.00
CA ALA A 6 -19.93 -30.25 27.15
C ALA A 6 -19.90 -28.80 26.65
N GLU A 7 -20.75 -27.93 27.23
CA GLU A 7 -20.84 -26.54 26.84
C GLU A 7 -19.47 -25.88 27.03
N LYS A 8 -18.82 -25.49 25.92
CA LYS A 8 -17.48 -24.89 25.94
C LYS A 8 -17.52 -23.52 25.29
N VAL A 9 -16.87 -22.56 25.95
CA VAL A 9 -16.74 -21.19 25.48
C VAL A 9 -15.32 -20.99 24.92
N TYR A 10 -15.24 -20.53 23.69
CA TYR A 10 -14.02 -20.22 22.96
C TYR A 10 -13.87 -18.70 22.88
N ARG A 11 -12.73 -18.17 23.35
CA ARG A 11 -12.45 -16.73 23.48
C ARG A 11 -11.16 -16.38 22.75
N TYR A 12 -11.02 -15.09 22.46
CA TYR A 12 -9.77 -14.50 22.01
C TYR A 12 -9.01 -13.94 23.20
N SER A 13 -7.67 -13.99 23.15
CA SER A 13 -6.82 -13.32 24.14
C SER A 13 -7.19 -11.85 24.37
N TRP A 14 -7.20 -11.43 25.64
CA TRP A 14 -7.62 -10.08 26.06
C TRP A 14 -6.85 -8.97 25.33
N HIS A 15 -5.53 -9.10 25.19
CA HIS A 15 -4.68 -8.10 24.54
C HIS A 15 -5.11 -7.77 23.11
N ARG A 16 -5.63 -8.77 22.37
CA ARG A 16 -6.10 -8.57 20.99
C ARG A 16 -7.49 -7.93 20.93
N ARG A 17 -8.36 -8.23 21.89
CA ARG A 17 -9.71 -7.67 21.96
C ARG A 17 -9.68 -6.23 22.51
N TRP A 18 -8.73 -5.92 23.37
CA TRP A 18 -8.63 -4.62 24.04
C TRP A 18 -8.46 -3.46 23.07
N TRP A 19 -7.55 -3.55 22.08
CA TRP A 19 -7.33 -2.44 21.14
C TRP A 19 -8.56 -2.18 20.26
N LEU A 20 -9.21 -3.25 19.76
CA LEU A 20 -10.46 -3.14 18.99
C LEU A 20 -11.56 -2.49 19.80
N ALA A 21 -11.71 -2.91 21.06
CA ALA A 21 -12.69 -2.33 21.96
C ALA A 21 -12.37 -0.87 22.29
N ALA A 22 -11.11 -0.52 22.56
CA ALA A 22 -10.70 0.85 22.85
C ALA A 22 -10.96 1.79 21.66
N VAL A 23 -10.60 1.36 20.44
CA VAL A 23 -10.88 2.12 19.21
C VAL A 23 -12.38 2.20 18.94
N GLY A 24 -13.13 1.11 19.14
CA GLY A 24 -14.59 1.10 19.02
C GLY A 24 -15.24 2.11 19.98
N TRP A 25 -14.83 2.12 21.25
CA TRP A 25 -15.32 3.08 22.25
C TRP A 25 -14.97 4.52 21.88
N LEU A 26 -13.76 4.77 21.36
CA LEU A 26 -13.37 6.09 20.88
C LEU A 26 -14.31 6.59 19.78
N PHE A 27 -14.63 5.75 18.78
CA PHE A 27 -15.60 6.10 17.74
C PHE A 27 -17.00 6.37 18.32
N VAL A 28 -17.46 5.57 19.28
CA VAL A 28 -18.75 5.82 19.96
C VAL A 28 -18.75 7.19 20.63
N VAL A 29 -17.72 7.49 21.42
CA VAL A 29 -17.63 8.75 22.17
C VAL A 29 -17.59 9.94 21.21
N ILE A 30 -16.75 9.88 20.17
CA ILE A 30 -16.64 10.96 19.17
C ILE A 30 -17.96 11.16 18.41
N SER A 31 -18.59 10.07 17.95
CA SER A 31 -19.85 10.14 17.22
C SER A 31 -20.98 10.70 18.07
N LEU A 32 -21.13 10.23 19.31
CA LEU A 32 -22.17 10.71 20.23
C LEU A 32 -21.94 12.15 20.63
N TYR A 33 -20.68 12.53 20.87
CA TYR A 33 -20.32 13.91 21.18
C TYR A 33 -20.64 14.84 20.00
N GLY A 34 -20.23 14.48 18.78
CA GLY A 34 -20.50 15.29 17.58
C GLY A 34 -22.00 15.43 17.27
N ALA A 35 -22.74 14.31 17.33
CA ALA A 35 -24.19 14.32 17.13
C ALA A 35 -24.91 15.12 18.22
N GLY A 36 -24.57 14.88 19.50
CA GLY A 36 -25.14 15.59 20.63
C GLY A 36 -24.86 17.10 20.57
N PHE A 37 -23.64 17.49 20.22
CA PHE A 37 -23.26 18.89 20.03
C PHE A 37 -24.10 19.57 18.94
N GLN A 38 -24.26 18.93 17.77
CA GLN A 38 -25.04 19.53 16.68
C GLN A 38 -26.53 19.61 16.98
N LEU A 39 -27.09 18.60 17.65
CA LEU A 39 -28.49 18.63 18.10
C LEU A 39 -28.71 19.73 19.13
N LEU A 40 -27.80 19.90 20.10
CA LEU A 40 -27.83 20.98 21.08
C LEU A 40 -27.72 22.36 20.42
N ARG A 41 -26.89 22.50 19.36
CA ARG A 41 -26.85 23.73 18.55
C ARG A 41 -28.15 23.97 17.78
N GLY A 42 -28.82 22.93 17.30
CA GLY A 42 -30.14 23.04 16.68
C GLY A 42 -31.20 23.58 17.64
N LEU A 43 -31.16 23.15 18.91
CA LEU A 43 -32.04 23.70 19.95
C LEU A 43 -31.82 25.20 20.21
N MET A 44 -30.71 25.78 19.75
CA MET A 44 -30.46 27.23 19.84
C MET A 44 -31.34 28.09 18.91
N PHE A 45 -32.04 27.48 17.95
CA PHE A 45 -33.09 28.18 17.20
C PHE A 45 -34.38 28.41 17.99
N THR A 46 -34.53 27.75 19.15
CA THR A 46 -35.74 27.79 19.98
C THR A 46 -35.56 28.73 21.18
N PRO A 47 -36.63 29.05 21.94
CA PRO A 47 -36.54 29.83 23.19
C PRO A 47 -35.57 29.24 24.24
N PHE A 48 -35.16 27.99 24.06
CA PHE A 48 -34.14 27.31 24.85
C PHE A 48 -32.83 28.10 24.94
N ALA A 49 -32.41 28.81 23.88
CA ALA A 49 -31.20 29.64 23.91
C ALA A 49 -31.27 30.79 24.94
N ALA A 50 -32.43 31.44 25.04
CA ALA A 50 -32.65 32.53 25.99
C ALA A 50 -32.63 32.02 27.44
N TRP A 51 -33.23 30.85 27.68
CA TRP A 51 -33.22 30.17 28.99
C TRP A 51 -31.81 29.73 29.42
N LEU A 52 -31.02 29.18 28.48
CA LEU A 52 -29.62 28.78 28.70
C LEU A 52 -28.74 29.98 29.07
N ARG A 53 -28.98 31.13 28.43
CA ARG A 53 -28.25 32.38 28.69
C ARG A 53 -28.63 33.03 30.02
N SER A 54 -29.91 32.97 30.40
CA SER A 54 -30.43 33.59 31.63
C SER A 54 -30.07 32.78 32.89
N THR A 55 -29.85 31.47 32.76
CA THR A 55 -29.55 30.58 33.88
C THR A 55 -28.03 30.57 34.19
N PRO A 56 -27.58 31.06 35.37
CA PRO A 56 -26.15 31.35 35.63
C PRO A 56 -25.22 30.13 35.53
N TRP A 57 -25.66 28.98 36.03
CA TRP A 57 -24.86 27.74 36.05
C TRP A 57 -24.82 27.04 34.68
N LEU A 58 -25.75 27.35 33.76
CA LEU A 58 -25.78 26.84 32.39
C LEU A 58 -25.11 27.79 31.38
N ARG A 59 -24.72 29.00 31.81
CA ARG A 59 -24.01 29.96 30.96
C ARG A 59 -22.73 29.42 30.31
N PRO A 60 -21.90 28.58 30.97
CA PRO A 60 -20.76 27.94 30.31
C PRO A 60 -21.17 27.05 29.13
N LEU A 61 -22.29 26.34 29.24
CA LEU A 61 -22.83 25.50 28.17
C LEU A 61 -23.31 26.35 26.99
N TYR A 62 -23.97 27.48 27.26
CA TYR A 62 -24.35 28.45 26.22
C TYR A 62 -23.13 29.01 25.49
N GLN A 63 -22.06 29.36 26.22
CA GLN A 63 -20.82 29.86 25.63
C GLN A 63 -20.15 28.81 24.74
N TRP A 64 -20.16 27.53 25.17
CA TRP A 64 -19.60 26.42 24.41
C TRP A 64 -20.38 26.11 23.11
N LEU A 65 -21.70 26.35 23.08
CA LEU A 65 -22.56 26.16 21.89
C LEU A 65 -22.58 27.37 20.94
N SER A 66 -22.02 28.50 21.37
CA SER A 66 -21.98 29.76 20.63
C SER A 66 -20.88 29.75 19.54
N PRO A 67 -21.07 30.36 18.37
CA PRO A 67 -22.25 31.14 17.95
C PRO A 67 -23.46 30.28 17.60
N ALA A 68 -24.65 30.76 17.99
CA ALA A 68 -25.90 30.15 17.57
C ALA A 68 -26.02 30.21 16.03
N PRO A 69 -26.45 29.13 15.37
CA PRO A 69 -26.64 29.14 13.93
C PRO A 69 -27.73 30.17 13.56
N ARG A 70 -27.48 30.96 12.52
CA ARG A 70 -28.39 32.05 12.09
C ARG A 70 -29.36 31.61 10.99
N ASP A 71 -28.98 30.59 10.23
CA ASP A 71 -29.74 30.04 9.12
C ASP A 71 -30.02 28.56 9.39
N LEU A 72 -31.32 28.20 9.41
CA LEU A 72 -31.79 26.85 9.64
C LEU A 72 -31.34 25.89 8.53
N ASN A 73 -31.30 26.35 7.28
CA ASN A 73 -30.96 25.51 6.13
C ASN A 73 -29.48 25.15 6.13
N ALA A 74 -28.61 26.15 6.39
CA ALA A 74 -27.17 25.93 6.52
C ALA A 74 -26.86 24.99 7.69
N TRP A 75 -27.49 25.22 8.86
CA TRP A 75 -27.33 24.31 10.00
C TRP A 75 -27.85 22.90 9.68
N LEU A 76 -28.98 22.76 9.00
CA LEU A 76 -29.54 21.45 8.66
C LEU A 76 -28.58 20.64 7.77
N ALA A 77 -27.97 21.29 6.78
CA ALA A 77 -26.96 20.67 5.93
C ALA A 77 -25.72 20.22 6.75
N GLU A 78 -25.20 21.09 7.60
CA GLU A 78 -24.07 20.78 8.50
C GLU A 78 -24.41 19.64 9.47
N ALA A 79 -25.58 19.71 10.10
CA ALA A 79 -26.07 18.72 11.03
C ALA A 79 -26.26 17.38 10.35
N LEU A 80 -26.82 17.34 9.13
CA LEU A 80 -26.98 16.11 8.37
C LEU A 80 -25.63 15.47 8.05
N VAL A 81 -24.63 16.25 7.64
CA VAL A 81 -23.28 15.74 7.40
C VAL A 81 -22.68 15.16 8.68
N VAL A 82 -22.77 15.87 9.81
CA VAL A 82 -22.22 15.39 11.08
C VAL A 82 -22.99 14.17 11.59
N LEU A 83 -24.31 14.12 11.45
CA LEU A 83 -25.13 12.97 11.84
C LEU A 83 -24.83 11.76 10.95
N LEU A 84 -24.59 11.96 9.66
CA LEU A 84 -24.16 10.91 8.75
C LEU A 84 -22.80 10.36 9.15
N TRP A 85 -21.83 11.22 9.48
CA TRP A 85 -20.52 10.80 9.99
C TRP A 85 -20.62 10.12 11.35
N ALA A 86 -21.48 10.61 12.24
CA ALA A 86 -21.74 9.98 13.52
C ALA A 86 -22.31 8.57 13.33
N ALA A 87 -23.27 8.42 12.41
CA ALA A 87 -23.82 7.14 12.02
C ALA A 87 -22.72 6.22 11.46
N VAL A 88 -21.90 6.69 10.52
CA VAL A 88 -20.75 5.93 10.00
C VAL A 88 -19.79 5.52 11.11
N GLY A 89 -19.43 6.42 12.02
CA GLY A 89 -18.53 6.12 13.14
C GLY A 89 -19.13 5.08 14.10
N LEU A 90 -20.44 5.15 14.37
CA LEU A 90 -21.14 4.14 15.16
C LEU A 90 -21.22 2.79 14.44
N CYS A 91 -21.43 2.79 13.11
CA CYS A 91 -21.36 1.59 12.29
C CYS A 91 -19.96 0.95 12.37
N VAL A 92 -18.90 1.75 12.24
CA VAL A 92 -17.51 1.28 12.36
C VAL A 92 -17.25 0.73 13.77
N ALA A 93 -17.67 1.44 14.82
CA ALA A 93 -17.53 0.97 16.19
C ALA A 93 -18.23 -0.38 16.41
N LEU A 94 -19.44 -0.53 15.87
CA LEU A 94 -20.18 -1.79 15.94
C LEU A 94 -19.44 -2.92 15.22
N ILE A 95 -18.85 -2.66 14.05
CA ILE A 95 -18.00 -3.65 13.35
C ILE A 95 -16.80 -4.02 14.23
N LEU A 96 -16.11 -3.04 14.82
CA LEU A 96 -14.91 -3.29 15.64
C LEU A 96 -15.24 -4.11 16.90
N PHE A 97 -16.34 -3.82 17.58
CA PHE A 97 -16.77 -4.57 18.76
C PHE A 97 -17.14 -6.02 18.43
N ASN A 98 -17.62 -6.27 17.21
CA ASN A 98 -18.08 -7.58 16.76
C ASN A 98 -17.09 -8.28 15.81
N ALA A 99 -15.89 -7.72 15.60
CA ALA A 99 -14.89 -8.29 14.71
C ALA A 99 -14.28 -9.60 15.24
N LEU A 100 -14.27 -9.79 16.57
CA LEU A 100 -13.75 -10.97 17.26
C LEU A 100 -14.79 -11.53 18.24
N PRO A 101 -15.88 -12.16 17.76
CA PRO A 101 -16.96 -12.61 18.61
C PRO A 101 -16.57 -13.83 19.45
N THR A 102 -16.99 -13.87 20.72
CA THR A 102 -16.87 -15.09 21.54
C THR A 102 -17.85 -16.14 21.02
N ILE A 103 -17.41 -17.39 20.93
CA ILE A 103 -18.23 -18.48 20.43
C ILE A 103 -18.45 -19.49 21.55
N ARG A 104 -19.71 -19.86 21.76
CA ARG A 104 -20.07 -20.91 22.69
C ARG A 104 -20.70 -22.06 21.94
N VAL A 105 -20.18 -23.26 22.17
CA VAL A 105 -20.64 -24.49 21.51
C VAL A 105 -21.57 -25.23 22.46
N SER A 106 -22.74 -25.65 21.95
CA SER A 106 -23.75 -26.42 22.66
C SER A 106 -24.27 -27.57 21.81
N SER A 107 -24.92 -28.56 22.43
CA SER A 107 -25.58 -29.67 21.72
C SER A 107 -26.67 -29.21 20.74
N ARG A 108 -27.26 -28.03 20.96
CA ARG A 108 -28.30 -27.46 20.08
C ARG A 108 -27.74 -26.64 18.92
N GLY A 109 -26.49 -26.18 18.99
CA GLY A 109 -25.90 -25.29 18.00
C GLY A 109 -24.76 -24.43 18.55
N LEU A 110 -24.43 -23.39 17.78
CA LEU A 110 -23.49 -22.34 18.14
C LEU A 110 -24.22 -21.14 18.72
N LEU A 111 -23.68 -20.56 19.79
CA LEU A 111 -24.08 -19.27 20.33
C LEU A 111 -22.95 -18.28 20.08
N ILE A 112 -23.26 -17.19 19.38
CA ILE A 112 -22.27 -16.18 18.96
C ILE A 112 -22.54 -14.91 19.73
N GLU A 113 -21.51 -14.36 20.37
CA GLU A 113 -21.61 -13.06 21.04
C GLU A 113 -21.79 -11.94 20.01
N PHE A 114 -22.86 -11.17 20.11
CA PHE A 114 -23.10 -9.98 19.29
C PHE A 114 -23.73 -8.87 20.14
N ALA A 115 -23.09 -7.69 20.18
CA ALA A 115 -23.55 -6.52 20.93
C ALA A 115 -23.95 -6.82 22.41
N GLY A 116 -23.21 -7.70 23.08
CA GLY A 116 -23.47 -8.09 24.47
C GLY A 116 -24.55 -9.16 24.67
N GLY A 117 -25.21 -9.61 23.59
CA GLY A 117 -26.15 -10.73 23.58
C GLY A 117 -25.57 -12.00 22.95
N TRP A 118 -26.33 -13.10 23.03
CA TRP A 118 -26.00 -14.36 22.37
C TRP A 118 -26.97 -14.67 21.24
N LEU A 119 -26.46 -14.83 20.03
CA LEU A 119 -27.25 -15.20 18.85
C LEU A 119 -27.15 -16.72 18.61
N PRO A 120 -28.29 -17.47 18.65
CA PRO A 120 -28.30 -18.90 18.42
C PRO A 120 -28.32 -19.25 16.93
N VAL A 121 -27.35 -20.07 16.52
CA VAL A 121 -27.25 -20.68 15.19
C VAL A 121 -27.34 -22.19 15.36
N ALA A 122 -28.43 -22.79 14.88
CA ALA A 122 -28.62 -24.24 14.99
C ALA A 122 -27.66 -24.98 14.04
N TRP A 123 -27.22 -26.18 14.42
CA TRP A 123 -26.30 -26.99 13.61
C TRP A 123 -26.83 -27.25 12.20
N GLN A 124 -28.13 -27.50 12.09
CA GLN A 124 -28.86 -27.75 10.85
C GLN A 124 -28.90 -26.54 9.92
N ASP A 125 -28.69 -25.33 10.45
CA ASP A 125 -28.78 -24.09 9.69
C ASP A 125 -27.43 -23.69 9.12
N LEU A 126 -26.33 -24.42 9.35
CA LEU A 126 -25.02 -24.14 8.75
C LEU A 126 -24.98 -24.71 7.30
N ASP A 127 -24.71 -23.86 6.31
CA ASP A 127 -24.74 -24.21 4.87
C ASP A 127 -23.32 -24.35 4.29
N GLU A 128 -22.51 -23.30 4.41
CA GLU A 128 -21.14 -23.26 3.88
C GLU A 128 -20.14 -22.75 4.93
N ILE A 129 -18.93 -23.32 4.89
CA ILE A 129 -17.76 -22.82 5.61
C ILE A 129 -16.73 -22.38 4.56
N HIS A 130 -16.48 -21.07 4.44
CA HIS A 130 -15.38 -20.59 3.61
C HIS A 130 -14.12 -20.51 4.45
N VAL A 131 -13.02 -21.02 3.91
CA VAL A 131 -11.72 -21.04 4.57
C VAL A 131 -10.75 -20.26 3.69
N THR A 132 -10.29 -19.10 4.16
CA THR A 132 -9.21 -18.37 3.49
C THR A 132 -7.93 -18.50 4.32
N GLY A 133 -6.92 -19.16 3.76
CA GLY A 133 -5.60 -19.31 4.36
C GLY A 133 -4.66 -18.15 4.00
N ASP A 134 -3.84 -17.71 4.97
CA ASP A 134 -2.55 -17.06 4.70
C ASP A 134 -1.53 -18.18 4.38
N GLU A 135 -0.68 -17.97 3.37
CA GLU A 135 0.41 -18.90 2.98
C GLU A 135 1.43 -19.17 4.10
N ALA A 136 1.35 -18.46 5.23
CA ALA A 136 2.06 -18.78 6.47
C ALA A 136 1.46 -19.95 7.29
N GLY A 137 0.33 -20.53 6.87
CA GLY A 137 -0.32 -21.65 7.58
C GLY A 137 -0.96 -21.28 8.92
N LEU A 138 -1.01 -19.98 9.25
CA LEU A 138 -1.37 -19.52 10.60
C LEU A 138 -2.77 -18.93 10.73
N ARG A 139 -3.49 -18.70 9.63
CA ARG A 139 -4.71 -17.88 9.67
C ARG A 139 -5.81 -18.34 8.75
N PHE A 140 -6.89 -18.83 9.36
CA PHE A 140 -8.17 -19.10 8.71
C PHE A 140 -9.18 -18.05 9.15
N VAL A 141 -9.97 -17.56 8.20
CA VAL A 141 -11.24 -16.89 8.46
C VAL A 141 -12.34 -17.85 8.03
N LEU A 142 -13.13 -18.32 9.00
CA LEU A 142 -14.32 -19.13 8.78
C LEU A 142 -15.48 -18.19 8.47
N LEU A 143 -16.03 -18.25 7.26
CA LEU A 143 -17.33 -17.63 6.95
C LEU A 143 -18.40 -18.70 7.05
N VAL A 144 -19.28 -18.61 8.04
CA VAL A 144 -20.43 -19.51 8.17
C VAL A 144 -21.65 -18.81 7.61
N ILE A 145 -22.22 -19.37 6.55
CA ILE A 145 -23.45 -18.87 5.94
C ILE A 145 -24.60 -19.75 6.45
N PRO A 146 -25.66 -19.19 7.06
CA PRO A 146 -26.80 -19.98 7.43
C PRO A 146 -27.77 -20.18 6.26
N ALA A 147 -28.57 -21.25 6.31
CA ALA A 147 -29.57 -21.58 5.30
C ALA A 147 -30.57 -20.44 5.05
N LYS A 148 -31.13 -20.36 3.82
CA LYS A 148 -32.07 -19.31 3.36
C LYS A 148 -33.27 -19.05 4.30
N THR A 149 -33.61 -19.99 5.17
CA THR A 149 -34.74 -19.96 6.11
C THR A 149 -34.39 -19.43 7.51
N ALA A 150 -33.11 -19.21 7.83
CA ALA A 150 -32.67 -18.82 9.17
C ALA A 150 -32.78 -17.31 9.41
N LYS A 151 -33.92 -16.85 9.94
CA LYS A 151 -34.13 -15.43 10.37
C LYS A 151 -33.48 -15.07 11.72
N ARG A 152 -32.30 -15.63 12.04
CA ARG A 152 -31.71 -15.50 13.41
C ARG A 152 -30.48 -14.60 13.49
N LEU A 153 -29.79 -14.34 12.39
CA LEU A 153 -28.68 -13.38 12.33
C LEU A 153 -29.19 -12.01 11.88
N THR A 154 -28.65 -10.94 12.49
CA THR A 154 -29.03 -9.55 12.17
C THR A 154 -28.54 -9.15 10.79
N GLY A 155 -29.12 -8.10 10.18
CA GLY A 155 -28.66 -7.55 8.89
C GLY A 155 -27.17 -7.15 8.89
N TRP A 156 -26.60 -6.83 10.05
CA TRP A 156 -25.16 -6.59 10.21
C TRP A 156 -24.28 -7.76 9.78
N HIS A 157 -24.76 -8.98 9.93
CA HIS A 157 -24.02 -10.16 9.53
C HIS A 157 -23.92 -10.28 7.99
N GLN A 158 -24.80 -9.60 7.24
CA GLN A 158 -24.68 -9.50 5.78
C GLN A 158 -23.48 -8.63 5.37
N LEU A 159 -23.15 -7.62 6.19
CA LEU A 159 -21.99 -6.76 5.96
C LEU A 159 -20.69 -7.55 6.04
N TYR A 160 -20.59 -8.55 6.92
CA TYR A 160 -19.41 -9.43 6.95
C TYR A 160 -19.28 -10.24 5.66
N GLY A 161 -20.38 -10.76 5.11
CA GLY A 161 -20.38 -11.48 3.83
C GLY A 161 -19.99 -10.57 2.66
N LEU A 162 -20.45 -9.31 2.70
CA LEU A 162 -20.17 -8.30 1.70
C LEU A 162 -18.73 -7.77 1.79
N LEU A 163 -18.20 -7.55 3.00
CA LEU A 163 -16.79 -7.26 3.27
C LEU A 163 -15.90 -8.45 2.88
N TYR A 164 -16.41 -9.68 3.02
CA TYR A 164 -15.74 -10.85 2.49
C TYR A 164 -15.86 -10.96 0.96
N GLY A 165 -16.73 -10.18 0.32
CA GLY A 165 -16.92 -10.17 -1.13
C GLY A 165 -17.45 -11.48 -1.72
N THR A 166 -18.01 -12.36 -0.89
CA THR A 166 -18.47 -13.69 -1.30
C THR A 166 -20.00 -13.82 -1.34
N THR A 167 -20.74 -13.01 -0.56
CA THR A 167 -22.20 -13.11 -0.49
C THR A 167 -22.86 -11.92 0.21
N ILE A 168 -24.15 -11.66 -0.08
CA ILE A 168 -25.01 -10.74 0.70
C ILE A 168 -25.71 -11.51 1.85
N ARG A 169 -25.48 -12.83 1.96
CA ARG A 169 -26.07 -13.62 3.04
C ARG A 169 -25.45 -13.28 4.39
N PRO A 170 -26.22 -13.36 5.50
CA PRO A 170 -25.69 -13.19 6.84
C PRO A 170 -24.52 -14.15 7.09
N SER A 171 -23.44 -13.67 7.68
CA SER A 171 -22.29 -14.48 8.03
C SER A 171 -21.53 -13.89 9.21
N PHE A 172 -20.73 -14.72 9.87
CA PHE A 172 -19.86 -14.29 10.96
C PHE A 172 -18.45 -14.85 10.75
N LEU A 173 -17.48 -14.13 11.29
CA LEU A 173 -16.06 -14.35 11.06
C LEU A 173 -15.43 -15.02 12.29
N ILE A 174 -14.80 -16.18 12.10
CA ILE A 174 -13.98 -16.84 13.13
C ILE A 174 -12.55 -16.83 12.66
N THR A 175 -11.64 -16.22 13.43
CA THR A 175 -10.21 -16.27 13.12
C THR A 175 -9.54 -17.42 13.86
N SER A 176 -8.54 -18.04 13.21
CA SER A 176 -7.57 -18.99 13.84
C SER A 176 -6.95 -18.58 15.17
N THR A 177 -7.04 -17.30 15.53
CA THR A 177 -6.41 -16.75 16.73
C THR A 177 -7.26 -16.90 17.99
N ILE A 178 -8.42 -17.53 17.85
CA ILE A 178 -9.26 -17.97 18.94
C ILE A 178 -8.60 -19.15 19.64
N ASP A 179 -8.75 -19.22 20.96
CA ASP A 179 -8.18 -20.31 21.74
C ASP A 179 -8.75 -21.66 21.25
N ASP A 180 -7.92 -22.70 21.13
CA ASP A 180 -8.31 -24.05 20.68
C ASP A 180 -9.07 -24.11 19.32
N PHE A 181 -8.66 -23.29 18.34
CA PHE A 181 -9.31 -23.20 17.03
C PHE A 181 -9.55 -24.55 16.34
N ASP A 182 -8.56 -25.42 16.26
CA ASP A 182 -8.68 -26.72 15.57
C ASP A 182 -9.77 -27.60 16.20
N ARG A 183 -9.86 -27.55 17.54
CA ARG A 183 -10.89 -28.26 18.29
C ARG A 183 -12.27 -27.69 18.03
N LEU A 184 -12.40 -26.37 17.96
CA LEU A 184 -13.64 -25.69 17.60
C LEU A 184 -14.10 -26.10 16.19
N LEU A 185 -13.20 -26.06 15.20
CA LEU A 185 -13.51 -26.43 13.82
C LEU A 185 -13.93 -27.89 13.71
N ASN A 186 -13.18 -28.82 14.32
CA ASN A 186 -13.53 -30.23 14.33
C ASN A 186 -14.88 -30.49 14.99
N THR A 187 -15.20 -29.78 16.08
CA THR A 187 -16.50 -29.89 16.75
C THR A 187 -17.63 -29.40 15.84
N ILE A 188 -17.42 -28.29 15.11
CA ILE A 188 -18.41 -27.76 14.17
C ILE A 188 -18.70 -28.76 13.05
N LEU A 189 -17.66 -29.35 12.45
CA LEU A 189 -17.82 -30.31 11.35
C LEU A 189 -18.49 -31.60 11.83
N GLN A 190 -18.10 -32.12 12.99
CA GLN A 190 -18.67 -33.35 13.55
C GLN A 190 -20.15 -33.17 13.93
N GLU A 191 -20.50 -32.14 14.71
CA GLU A 191 -21.88 -31.93 15.16
C GLU A 191 -22.81 -31.51 14.02
N ASN A 192 -22.34 -30.74 13.04
CA ASN A 192 -23.11 -30.45 11.83
C ASN A 192 -23.42 -31.74 11.05
N SER A 193 -22.43 -32.61 10.81
CA SER A 193 -22.64 -33.88 10.10
C SER A 193 -23.63 -34.79 10.83
N ARG A 194 -23.61 -34.77 12.17
CA ARG A 194 -24.53 -35.53 13.02
C ARG A 194 -25.95 -34.96 12.96
N ALA A 195 -26.10 -33.64 13.03
CA ALA A 195 -27.39 -32.98 12.95
C ALA A 195 -28.06 -33.18 11.58
N ILE A 196 -27.29 -33.12 10.49
CA ILE A 196 -27.82 -33.29 9.13
C ILE A 196 -28.28 -34.72 8.87
N ARG A 197 -27.60 -35.75 9.41
CA ARG A 197 -28.08 -37.15 9.32
C ARG A 197 -29.45 -37.36 9.98
N ALA A 198 -29.86 -36.49 10.90
CA ALA A 198 -31.16 -36.56 11.56
C ALA A 198 -32.29 -35.89 10.77
N PHE A 199 -31.99 -35.14 9.69
CA PHE A 199 -32.97 -34.44 8.86
C PHE A 199 -32.84 -34.86 7.38
N GLU A 200 -33.83 -35.57 6.86
CA GLU A 200 -33.86 -35.99 5.45
C GLU A 200 -33.86 -34.77 4.50
N GLY A 201 -32.98 -34.80 3.48
CA GLY A 201 -32.95 -33.82 2.39
C GLY A 201 -31.99 -32.62 2.54
N ARG A 202 -31.14 -32.54 3.58
CA ARG A 202 -30.10 -31.50 3.71
C ARG A 202 -28.70 -32.05 3.36
N GLN A 203 -27.90 -31.23 2.67
CA GLN A 203 -26.52 -31.56 2.32
C GLN A 203 -25.55 -31.18 3.45
N PRO A 204 -24.48 -31.95 3.69
CA PRO A 204 -23.45 -31.63 4.68
C PRO A 204 -22.80 -30.28 4.37
N VAL A 205 -22.31 -29.58 5.41
CA VAL A 205 -21.58 -28.32 5.22
C VAL A 205 -20.41 -28.51 4.27
N VAL A 206 -20.41 -27.74 3.18
CA VAL A 206 -19.31 -27.74 2.21
C VAL A 206 -18.21 -26.83 2.72
N VAL A 207 -17.04 -27.40 2.99
CA VAL A 207 -15.82 -26.64 3.25
C VAL A 207 -15.24 -26.22 1.91
N ASN A 208 -15.28 -24.92 1.62
CA ASN A 208 -14.75 -24.37 0.38
C ASN A 208 -13.45 -23.59 0.67
N GLU A 209 -12.32 -24.24 0.38
CA GLU A 209 -10.98 -23.66 0.53
C GLU A 209 -10.56 -22.81 -0.69
N GLN A 210 -11.30 -22.90 -1.79
CA GLN A 210 -10.98 -22.24 -3.06
C GLN A 210 -11.57 -20.82 -3.16
N ARG A 211 -12.60 -20.48 -2.37
CA ARG A 211 -13.19 -19.12 -2.33
C ARG A 211 -12.39 -18.19 -1.42
N ARG A 212 -11.84 -17.12 -2.01
CA ARG A 212 -11.09 -16.05 -1.31
C ARG A 212 -11.84 -14.73 -1.36
N SER A 213 -11.68 -13.92 -0.32
CA SER A 213 -12.20 -12.55 -0.31
C SER A 213 -11.34 -11.60 -1.16
N PRO A 214 -11.92 -10.76 -2.04
CA PRO A 214 -11.20 -9.74 -2.80
C PRO A 214 -10.65 -8.60 -1.93
N LEU A 215 -11.24 -8.32 -0.75
CA LEU A 215 -10.72 -7.31 0.18
C LEU A 215 -9.56 -7.86 1.01
N PHE A 216 -9.68 -9.09 1.54
CA PHE A 216 -8.57 -9.71 2.25
C PHE A 216 -7.43 -10.10 1.31
N SER A 217 -7.65 -10.33 0.01
CA SER A 217 -6.56 -10.61 -0.95
C SER A 217 -5.63 -9.42 -1.21
N VAL A 218 -6.11 -8.18 -0.99
CA VAL A 218 -5.31 -6.95 -1.05
C VAL A 218 -4.34 -6.87 0.14
N PHE A 219 -4.77 -7.34 1.32
CA PHE A 219 -3.99 -7.28 2.57
C PHE A 219 -3.19 -8.57 2.88
N LEU A 220 -3.71 -9.73 2.48
CA LEU A 220 -3.15 -11.08 2.62
C LEU A 220 -3.01 -11.66 1.20
N ARG A 221 -1.78 -11.68 0.69
CA ARG A 221 -1.50 -11.78 -0.74
C ARG A 221 -1.71 -13.18 -1.34
N GLY A 222 -1.93 -13.22 -2.66
CA GLY A 222 -1.38 -14.23 -3.58
C GLY A 222 -2.41 -14.89 -4.51
N LYS A 223 -2.09 -15.02 -5.82
CA LYS A 223 -2.65 -16.12 -6.63
C LYS A 223 -2.29 -17.44 -5.91
N PRO A 224 -3.09 -18.52 -6.02
CA PRO A 224 -2.60 -19.81 -5.59
C PRO A 224 -1.24 -20.01 -6.25
N ALA A 225 -0.17 -20.12 -5.45
CA ALA A 225 0.94 -20.93 -5.90
C ALA A 225 0.29 -22.27 -6.26
N GLU A 226 0.45 -22.74 -7.50
CA GLU A 226 0.37 -24.18 -7.72
C GLU A 226 1.14 -24.81 -6.56
N THR A 227 0.47 -25.70 -5.83
CA THR A 227 1.12 -26.54 -4.85
C THR A 227 2.13 -27.36 -5.62
N LEU A 228 3.32 -26.78 -5.79
CA LEU A 228 4.49 -27.50 -6.22
C LEU A 228 4.69 -28.58 -5.15
N PRO A 229 4.87 -29.84 -5.55
CA PRO A 229 5.04 -30.93 -4.60
C PRO A 229 6.10 -30.54 -3.59
N ASP A 230 5.85 -30.81 -2.32
CA ASP A 230 6.85 -30.59 -1.27
C ASP A 230 8.00 -31.55 -1.58
N VAL A 231 9.08 -31.01 -2.13
CA VAL A 231 10.27 -31.78 -2.45
C VAL A 231 11.06 -31.87 -1.16
N ASP A 232 11.12 -33.07 -0.59
CA ASP A 232 11.99 -33.36 0.55
C ASP A 232 13.44 -33.19 0.10
N LEU A 233 14.03 -32.07 0.51
CA LEU A 233 15.44 -31.78 0.26
C LEU A 233 16.30 -32.65 1.19
N PRO A 234 17.48 -33.10 0.73
CA PRO A 234 18.39 -33.88 1.57
C PRO A 234 18.77 -33.08 2.83
N PRO A 235 18.80 -33.71 4.02
CA PRO A 235 19.23 -33.05 5.23
C PRO A 235 20.71 -32.65 5.11
N THR A 236 21.04 -31.40 5.48
CA THR A 236 22.45 -30.94 5.50
C THR A 236 23.00 -31.03 6.91
N THR A 237 24.23 -31.52 7.05
CA THR A 237 24.98 -31.49 8.32
C THR A 237 25.57 -30.10 8.62
N ILE A 238 25.54 -29.19 7.63
CA ILE A 238 26.04 -27.82 7.72
C ILE A 238 25.03 -26.95 8.49
N PRO A 239 25.48 -26.13 9.47
CA PRO A 239 24.61 -25.23 10.21
C PRO A 239 24.00 -24.13 9.32
N ASP A 240 22.84 -23.61 9.72
CA ASP A 240 22.16 -22.52 9.02
C ASP A 240 23.06 -21.28 8.89
N VAL A 241 23.30 -20.82 7.66
CA VAL A 241 24.10 -19.61 7.42
C VAL A 241 23.20 -18.38 7.52
N THR A 242 23.58 -17.45 8.39
CA THR A 242 22.87 -16.19 8.59
C THR A 242 23.65 -15.03 8.02
N THR A 243 23.17 -14.49 6.90
CA THR A 243 23.70 -13.24 6.34
C THR A 243 22.99 -12.03 6.94
N SER A 244 23.73 -10.96 7.23
CA SER A 244 23.14 -9.72 7.77
C SER A 244 23.90 -8.48 7.34
N LEU A 245 23.18 -7.38 7.19
CA LEU A 245 23.77 -6.06 6.98
C LEU A 245 24.49 -5.61 8.26
N PRO A 246 25.79 -5.25 8.18
CA PRO A 246 26.51 -4.67 9.30
C PRO A 246 25.73 -3.48 9.88
N ALA A 247 25.73 -3.33 11.21
CA ALA A 247 24.97 -2.27 11.88
C ALA A 247 25.32 -0.86 11.37
N TRP A 248 26.61 -0.66 11.06
CA TRP A 248 27.17 0.60 10.57
C TRP A 248 27.42 0.61 9.06
N SER A 249 26.82 -0.31 8.28
CA SER A 249 26.96 -0.22 6.83
C SER A 249 26.23 1.02 6.30
N LEU A 250 26.83 1.72 5.34
CA LEU A 250 26.24 2.90 4.71
C LEU A 250 24.84 2.58 4.18
N VAL A 251 24.67 1.43 3.52
CA VAL A 251 23.38 0.97 2.99
C VAL A 251 22.32 0.85 4.09
N ARG A 252 22.64 0.23 5.23
CA ARG A 252 21.68 0.08 6.32
C ARG A 252 21.32 1.43 6.96
N LEU A 253 22.33 2.28 7.18
CA LEU A 253 22.14 3.61 7.74
C LEU A 253 21.31 4.49 6.82
N THR A 254 21.54 4.45 5.51
CA THR A 254 20.74 5.23 4.54
C THR A 254 19.32 4.69 4.43
N THR A 255 19.10 3.37 4.36
CA THR A 255 17.75 2.80 4.27
C THR A 255 16.92 3.10 5.51
N ILE A 256 17.45 2.80 6.71
CA ILE A 256 16.73 3.03 7.98
C ILE A 256 16.62 4.53 8.25
N GLY A 257 17.69 5.29 8.04
CA GLY A 257 17.68 6.75 8.21
C GLY A 257 16.64 7.41 7.32
N THR A 258 16.57 7.04 6.04
CA THR A 258 15.55 7.55 5.10
C THR A 258 14.15 7.16 5.55
N ALA A 259 13.92 5.91 5.99
CA ALA A 259 12.63 5.49 6.52
C ALA A 259 12.21 6.31 7.75
N CYS A 260 13.14 6.53 8.69
CA CYS A 260 12.88 7.31 9.91
C CYS A 260 12.62 8.79 9.60
N VAL A 261 13.44 9.42 8.75
CA VAL A 261 13.25 10.82 8.33
C VAL A 261 11.91 10.97 7.61
N THR A 262 11.58 10.06 6.70
CA THR A 262 10.30 10.07 5.97
C THR A 262 9.12 9.95 6.94
N LEU A 263 9.21 9.08 7.96
CA LEU A 263 8.17 8.94 8.98
C LEU A 263 8.01 10.20 9.81
N ILE A 264 9.11 10.77 10.31
CA ILE A 264 9.07 11.97 11.15
C ILE A 264 8.52 13.16 10.35
N ALA A 265 9.04 13.40 9.14
CA ALA A 265 8.55 14.45 8.27
C ALA A 265 7.07 14.25 7.89
N GLY A 266 6.68 13.01 7.58
CA GLY A 266 5.28 12.66 7.32
C GLY A 266 4.36 12.89 8.52
N LEU A 267 4.79 12.59 9.75
CA LEU A 267 4.01 12.85 10.97
C LEU A 267 3.89 14.35 11.28
N VAL A 268 4.97 15.12 11.09
CA VAL A 268 4.94 16.58 11.20
C VAL A 268 3.99 17.17 10.18
N HIS A 269 4.04 16.68 8.94
CA HIS A 269 3.15 17.13 7.89
C HIS A 269 1.69 16.73 8.15
N TYR A 270 1.44 15.53 8.68
CA TYR A 270 0.12 15.05 9.08
C TYR A 270 -0.50 15.96 10.14
N ARG A 271 0.27 16.31 11.16
CA ARG A 271 -0.13 17.31 12.16
C ARG A 271 -0.46 18.66 11.51
N SER A 272 0.32 19.07 10.51
CA SER A 272 0.11 20.34 9.79
C SER A 272 -1.29 20.45 9.17
N TYR A 273 -1.84 19.35 8.63
CA TYR A 273 -3.21 19.32 8.10
C TYR A 273 -4.25 19.48 9.20
N TRP A 274 -4.05 18.80 10.33
CA TRP A 274 -4.95 18.90 11.48
C TRP A 274 -4.98 20.31 12.03
N ASP A 275 -3.83 20.93 12.24
CA ASP A 275 -3.75 22.30 12.75
C ASP A 275 -4.46 23.30 11.81
N ARG A 276 -4.31 23.14 10.49
CA ARG A 276 -5.02 23.95 9.48
C ARG A 276 -6.53 23.70 9.51
N ALA A 277 -6.98 22.45 9.56
CA ALA A 277 -8.41 22.12 9.64
C ALA A 277 -9.04 22.65 10.93
N LEU A 278 -8.36 22.47 12.08
CA LEU A 278 -8.85 22.90 13.39
C LEU A 278 -8.93 24.43 13.49
N THR A 279 -7.95 25.18 12.97
CA THR A 279 -7.97 26.65 13.00
C THR A 279 -9.02 27.26 12.05
N LEU A 280 -9.38 26.57 10.98
CA LEU A 280 -10.52 26.93 10.13
C LEU A 280 -11.85 26.70 10.87
N LEU A 281 -12.02 25.53 11.51
CA LEU A 281 -13.24 25.14 12.22
C LEU A 281 -13.47 25.94 13.51
N PHE A 282 -12.41 26.21 14.28
CA PHE A 282 -12.49 26.81 15.62
C PHE A 282 -11.71 28.13 15.67
N PRO A 283 -12.40 29.29 15.62
CA PRO A 283 -11.76 30.60 15.63
C PRO A 283 -10.89 30.86 16.86
N ASP A 284 -11.23 30.28 18.02
CA ASP A 284 -10.51 30.45 19.27
C ASP A 284 -9.09 29.86 19.22
N LEU A 285 -8.88 28.80 18.43
CA LEU A 285 -7.57 28.17 18.27
C LEU A 285 -6.59 29.08 17.53
N ARG A 286 -7.06 30.04 16.73
CA ARG A 286 -6.21 30.96 15.95
C ARG A 286 -5.31 31.85 16.81
N ARG A 287 -5.66 32.03 18.09
CA ARG A 287 -4.89 32.86 19.04
C ARG A 287 -3.97 32.04 19.94
N GLN A 288 -4.08 30.71 19.92
CA GLN A 288 -3.25 29.84 20.75
C GLN A 288 -1.86 29.69 20.15
N SER A 289 -0.83 29.72 21.00
CA SER A 289 0.59 29.65 20.57
C SER A 289 0.92 28.45 19.70
N ALA A 290 0.29 27.29 19.98
CA ALA A 290 0.48 26.06 19.22
C ALA A 290 0.02 26.15 17.75
N PHE A 291 -0.87 27.09 17.41
CA PHE A 291 -1.48 27.22 16.08
C PHE A 291 -1.11 28.53 15.36
N LEU A 292 -0.34 29.43 16.01
CA LEU A 292 0.06 30.72 15.41
C LEU A 292 0.82 30.56 14.09
N TRP A 293 1.51 29.44 13.91
CA TRP A 293 2.22 29.14 12.67
C TRP A 293 1.27 29.04 11.47
N VAL A 294 0.01 28.60 11.66
CA VAL A 294 -0.98 28.56 10.57
C VAL A 294 -1.31 29.96 10.10
N SER A 295 -1.39 30.93 11.02
CA SER A 295 -1.62 32.34 10.70
C SER A 295 -0.44 33.00 9.98
N GLN A 296 0.75 32.39 10.00
CA GLN A 296 1.90 32.86 9.22
C GLN A 296 1.79 32.45 7.74
N ILE A 297 0.95 31.47 7.41
CA ILE A 297 0.73 31.06 6.01
C ILE A 297 -0.12 32.15 5.32
N PRO A 298 0.35 32.74 4.20
CA PRO A 298 -0.31 33.90 3.58
C PRO A 298 -1.79 33.70 3.24
N ILE A 299 -2.16 32.50 2.75
CA ILE A 299 -3.54 32.16 2.38
C ILE A 299 -4.44 32.15 3.62
N TYR A 300 -4.02 31.46 4.68
CA TYR A 300 -4.78 31.39 5.94
C TYR A 300 -4.84 32.73 6.64
N ASN A 301 -3.76 33.52 6.61
CA ASN A 301 -3.77 34.88 7.15
C ASN A 301 -4.86 35.74 6.49
N LYS A 302 -4.92 35.74 5.15
CA LYS A 302 -5.97 36.43 4.39
C LYS A 302 -7.36 35.92 4.78
N ILE A 303 -7.56 34.61 4.84
CA ILE A 303 -8.86 34.02 5.25
C ILE A 303 -9.23 34.45 6.68
N PHE A 304 -8.32 34.32 7.64
CA PHE A 304 -8.58 34.66 9.03
C PHE A 304 -8.84 36.16 9.23
N SER A 305 -8.20 37.01 8.43
CA SER A 305 -8.43 38.45 8.41
C SER A 305 -9.79 38.83 7.80
N ALA A 306 -10.25 38.10 6.78
CA ALA A 306 -11.53 38.32 6.13
C ALA A 306 -12.72 37.74 6.92
N TYR A 307 -12.51 36.61 7.61
CA TYR A 307 -13.52 35.87 8.38
C TYR A 307 -13.21 35.88 9.88
N GLN A 308 -13.09 37.09 10.46
CA GLN A 308 -12.74 37.27 11.87
C GLN A 308 -13.84 36.72 12.79
N GLY A 309 -13.47 35.82 13.71
CA GLY A 309 -14.42 35.23 14.67
C GLY A 309 -15.45 34.29 14.06
N VAL A 310 -15.35 33.98 12.76
CA VAL A 310 -16.29 33.09 12.05
C VAL A 310 -15.60 31.76 11.77
N SER A 311 -16.25 30.66 12.15
CA SER A 311 -15.84 29.30 11.79
C SER A 311 -16.13 29.04 10.31
N VAL A 312 -15.18 28.40 9.62
CA VAL A 312 -15.42 27.91 8.26
C VAL A 312 -16.24 26.62 8.34
N PRO A 313 -17.33 26.47 7.57
CA PRO A 313 -18.10 25.24 7.55
C PRO A 313 -17.24 24.04 7.14
N LEU A 314 -17.59 22.85 7.62
CA LEU A 314 -16.81 21.62 7.41
C LEU A 314 -16.54 21.34 5.92
N LEU A 315 -17.51 21.63 5.06
CA LEU A 315 -17.43 21.40 3.61
C LEU A 315 -16.68 22.51 2.84
N GLY A 316 -16.33 23.62 3.51
CA GLY A 316 -15.77 24.81 2.88
C GLY A 316 -16.75 25.99 2.91
N ILE A 317 -16.39 27.08 2.23
CA ILE A 317 -17.21 28.30 2.14
C ILE A 317 -18.10 28.20 0.89
N ASP A 318 -19.41 28.39 1.07
CA ASP A 318 -20.37 28.31 -0.03
C ASP A 318 -20.02 29.28 -1.17
N GLY A 319 -20.08 28.78 -2.41
CA GLY A 319 -19.73 29.54 -3.61
C GLY A 319 -18.23 29.82 -3.78
N ARG A 320 -17.37 29.32 -2.89
CA ARG A 320 -15.91 29.53 -2.92
C ARG A 320 -15.13 28.21 -2.84
N PRO A 321 -15.22 27.36 -3.87
CA PRO A 321 -14.46 26.10 -3.94
C PRO A 321 -12.95 26.32 -4.08
N ASP A 322 -12.51 27.55 -4.36
CA ASP A 322 -11.13 28.01 -4.39
C ASP A 322 -10.51 28.13 -2.98
N LEU A 323 -11.34 28.17 -1.94
CA LEU A 323 -10.89 28.31 -0.56
C LEU A 323 -10.73 26.94 0.14
N PRO A 324 -9.87 26.88 1.17
CA PRO A 324 -9.65 25.66 1.95
C PRO A 324 -10.92 25.06 2.54
N ALA A 325 -11.06 23.74 2.43
CA ALA A 325 -12.16 22.97 3.00
C ALA A 325 -11.65 22.09 4.15
N PRO A 326 -12.12 22.29 5.41
CA PRO A 326 -11.64 21.51 6.55
C PRO A 326 -11.77 19.99 6.37
N ILE A 327 -12.87 19.51 5.79
CA ILE A 327 -13.06 18.07 5.53
C ILE A 327 -12.01 17.51 4.58
N TRP A 328 -11.65 18.26 3.54
CA TRP A 328 -10.68 17.81 2.56
C TRP A 328 -9.30 17.73 3.19
N LEU A 329 -8.90 18.73 3.99
CA LEU A 329 -7.65 18.70 4.75
C LEU A 329 -7.52 17.43 5.61
N LEU A 330 -8.61 17.02 6.27
CA LEU A 330 -8.62 15.79 7.07
C LEU A 330 -8.50 14.53 6.20
N ILE A 331 -9.22 14.44 5.08
CA ILE A 331 -9.10 13.32 4.14
C ILE A 331 -7.67 13.25 3.58
N ALA A 332 -7.15 14.38 3.10
CA ALA A 332 -5.81 14.53 2.57
C ALA A 332 -4.74 14.13 3.60
N ALA A 333 -4.92 14.48 4.87
CA ALA A 333 -4.02 14.06 5.95
C ALA A 333 -3.90 12.52 6.02
N HIS A 334 -5.02 11.81 6.01
CA HIS A 334 -5.03 10.34 6.13
C HIS A 334 -4.49 9.67 4.86
N LEU A 335 -4.83 10.19 3.68
CA LEU A 335 -4.29 9.70 2.41
C LEU A 335 -2.78 9.92 2.30
N MET A 336 -2.30 11.08 2.75
CA MET A 336 -0.87 11.38 2.81
C MET A 336 -0.15 10.45 3.79
N LEU A 337 -0.68 10.27 5.01
CA LEU A 337 -0.09 9.37 6.00
C LEU A 337 -0.05 7.91 5.50
N ALA A 338 -1.14 7.44 4.89
CA ALA A 338 -1.19 6.11 4.27
C ALA A 338 -0.12 5.97 3.17
N SER A 339 0.04 6.98 2.31
CA SER A 339 1.05 7.00 1.26
C SER A 339 2.48 6.97 1.83
N VAL A 340 2.74 7.73 2.90
CA VAL A 340 4.02 7.72 3.62
C VAL A 340 4.31 6.34 4.21
N ILE A 341 3.34 5.71 4.88
CA ILE A 341 3.48 4.37 5.44
C ILE A 341 3.78 3.34 4.33
N ILE A 342 3.06 3.41 3.20
CA ILE A 342 3.29 2.54 2.05
C ILE A 342 4.71 2.71 1.51
N ALA A 343 5.19 3.96 1.36
CA ALA A 343 6.54 4.26 0.90
C ALA A 343 7.62 3.71 1.85
N ILE A 344 7.42 3.87 3.17
CA ILE A 344 8.33 3.33 4.19
C ILE A 344 8.38 1.81 4.12
N ILE A 345 7.23 1.14 4.06
CA ILE A 345 7.19 -0.32 3.97
C ILE A 345 7.87 -0.76 2.67
N ALA A 346 7.60 -0.10 1.54
CA ALA A 346 8.22 -0.41 0.25
C ALA A 346 9.76 -0.32 0.31
N LEU A 347 10.28 0.74 0.94
CA LEU A 347 11.72 0.94 1.16
C LEU A 347 12.32 -0.18 2.02
N VAL A 348 11.65 -0.54 3.12
CA VAL A 348 12.12 -1.55 4.07
C VAL A 348 12.03 -2.98 3.49
N VAL A 349 11.02 -3.30 2.69
CA VAL A 349 10.91 -4.63 2.07
C VAL A 349 11.80 -4.82 0.85
N ALA A 350 12.23 -3.73 0.21
CA ALA A 350 13.17 -3.78 -0.91
C ALA A 350 14.54 -4.30 -0.47
N LEU A 351 14.96 -3.95 0.75
CA LEU A 351 16.28 -4.29 1.29
C LEU A 351 16.18 -4.88 2.71
N PRO A 352 16.19 -6.22 2.84
CA PRO A 352 16.11 -6.88 4.12
C PRO A 352 17.41 -6.72 4.91
N VAL A 353 17.28 -6.68 6.24
CA VAL A 353 18.41 -6.51 7.17
C VAL A 353 19.19 -7.80 7.38
N ALA A 354 18.52 -8.95 7.28
CA ALA A 354 19.17 -10.25 7.38
C ALA A 354 18.38 -11.33 6.62
N ALA A 355 19.07 -12.39 6.23
CA ALA A 355 18.46 -13.63 5.79
C ALA A 355 19.20 -14.84 6.37
N THR A 356 18.46 -15.90 6.64
CA THR A 356 19.01 -17.18 7.10
C THR A 356 18.64 -18.25 6.10
N ALA A 357 19.65 -18.84 5.48
CA ALA A 357 19.48 -20.03 4.64
C ALA A 357 19.37 -21.23 5.58
N GLY A 358 18.14 -21.62 5.90
CA GLY A 358 17.86 -22.74 6.78
C GLY A 358 17.66 -24.05 6.02
N GLN A 359 17.54 -25.17 6.75
CA GLN A 359 17.33 -26.47 6.12
C GLN A 359 16.05 -26.56 5.27
N GLN A 360 14.92 -26.11 5.81
CA GLN A 360 13.61 -26.22 5.15
C GLN A 360 13.19 -24.96 4.39
N ALA A 361 13.75 -23.80 4.76
CA ALA A 361 13.30 -22.52 4.23
C ALA A 361 14.38 -21.44 4.29
N LEU A 362 14.23 -20.46 3.40
CA LEU A 362 14.92 -19.19 3.47
C LEU A 362 14.10 -18.22 4.33
N THR A 363 14.62 -17.86 5.51
CA THR A 363 13.98 -16.87 6.37
C THR A 363 14.56 -15.49 6.14
N ILE A 364 13.71 -14.55 5.73
CA ILE A 364 14.09 -13.16 5.42
C ILE A 364 13.58 -12.25 6.53
N ARG A 365 14.46 -11.41 7.06
CA ARG A 365 14.16 -10.40 8.08
C ARG A 365 14.31 -9.01 7.50
N PHE A 366 13.21 -8.28 7.46
CA PHE A 366 13.17 -6.94 6.85
C PHE A 366 13.57 -5.83 7.82
N VAL A 367 13.32 -5.99 9.12
CA VAL A 367 13.52 -4.95 10.14
C VAL A 367 14.43 -5.48 11.26
N PRO A 368 15.29 -4.65 11.89
CA PRO A 368 16.07 -5.09 13.03
C PRO A 368 15.21 -5.47 14.24
N ARG A 369 15.76 -6.30 15.13
CA ARG A 369 15.13 -6.63 16.41
C ARG A 369 14.95 -5.35 17.26
N PRO A 370 13.87 -5.23 18.03
CA PRO A 370 12.88 -6.27 18.38
C PRO A 370 11.66 -6.39 17.45
N LEU A 371 11.58 -5.63 16.36
CA LEU A 371 10.36 -5.58 15.53
C LEU A 371 10.13 -6.92 14.78
N PRO A 372 8.94 -7.53 14.89
CA PRO A 372 8.66 -8.87 14.35
C PRO A 372 8.24 -8.83 12.88
N PHE A 373 9.14 -8.42 11.98
CA PHE A 373 8.89 -8.46 10.53
C PHE A 373 9.85 -9.41 9.80
N THR A 374 9.48 -10.70 9.88
CA THR A 374 10.20 -11.82 9.28
C THR A 374 9.26 -12.67 8.42
N ARG A 375 9.73 -13.17 7.29
CA ARG A 375 9.01 -14.12 6.44
C ARG A 375 9.88 -15.34 6.17
N SER A 376 9.36 -16.53 6.46
CA SER A 376 9.98 -17.80 6.07
C SER A 376 9.39 -18.27 4.75
N ILE A 377 10.25 -18.54 3.77
CA ILE A 377 9.87 -18.97 2.42
C ILE A 377 10.46 -20.36 2.20
N PRO A 378 9.64 -21.40 2.05
CA PRO A 378 10.14 -22.73 1.71
C PRO A 378 10.91 -22.70 0.39
N TRP A 379 11.97 -23.51 0.29
CA TRP A 379 12.81 -23.55 -0.91
C TRP A 379 12.01 -23.86 -2.19
N SER A 380 11.00 -24.74 -2.08
CA SER A 380 10.08 -25.10 -3.16
C SER A 380 9.31 -23.90 -3.76
N HIS A 381 9.18 -22.81 -3.00
CA HIS A 381 8.44 -21.61 -3.40
C HIS A 381 9.33 -20.45 -3.88
N ILE A 382 10.65 -20.66 -3.97
CA ILE A 382 11.56 -19.69 -4.59
C ILE A 382 11.54 -19.94 -6.10
N SER A 383 11.12 -18.93 -6.85
CA SER A 383 11.01 -19.03 -8.31
C SER A 383 12.33 -18.75 -9.01
N ALA A 384 13.10 -17.79 -8.50
CA ALA A 384 14.45 -17.53 -8.96
C ALA A 384 15.30 -16.89 -7.86
N PHE A 385 16.58 -17.24 -7.85
CA PHE A 385 17.64 -16.62 -7.07
C PHE A 385 18.73 -16.22 -8.06
N SER A 386 18.81 -14.93 -8.35
CA SER A 386 19.65 -14.36 -9.40
C SER A 386 20.78 -13.57 -8.77
N VAL A 387 22.02 -14.01 -8.95
CA VAL A 387 23.22 -13.25 -8.59
C VAL A 387 23.59 -12.36 -9.78
N ILE A 388 23.70 -11.05 -9.53
CA ILE A 388 23.85 -10.00 -10.52
C ILE A 388 25.17 -9.29 -10.23
N ASP A 389 26.05 -9.25 -11.22
CA ASP A 389 27.26 -8.43 -11.17
C ASP A 389 26.93 -7.01 -11.65
N LEU A 390 27.20 -6.02 -10.81
CA LEU A 390 27.05 -4.60 -11.14
C LEU A 390 28.32 -4.00 -11.73
N GLY A 391 29.42 -4.74 -11.77
CA GLY A 391 30.74 -4.22 -12.04
C GLY A 391 31.44 -3.66 -10.81
N PHE A 392 32.72 -3.31 -10.98
CA PHE A 392 33.58 -2.78 -9.92
C PHE A 392 33.67 -3.68 -8.67
N GLY A 393 33.49 -4.99 -8.83
CA GLY A 393 33.52 -5.96 -7.72
C GLY A 393 32.28 -5.94 -6.82
N HIS A 394 31.18 -5.30 -7.27
CA HIS A 394 29.94 -5.24 -6.51
C HIS A 394 28.90 -6.25 -7.03
N THR A 395 28.50 -7.18 -6.16
CA THR A 395 27.46 -8.18 -6.47
C THR A 395 26.17 -7.89 -5.71
N LEU A 396 25.03 -8.11 -6.37
CA LEU A 396 23.71 -8.19 -5.74
C LEU A 396 23.14 -9.60 -5.92
N ALA A 397 22.27 -10.03 -5.01
CA ALA A 397 21.39 -11.16 -5.28
C ALA A 397 19.94 -10.72 -5.24
N PHE A 398 19.12 -11.24 -6.14
CA PHE A 398 17.70 -10.92 -6.23
C PHE A 398 16.90 -12.22 -6.11
N VAL A 399 16.04 -12.26 -5.09
CA VAL A 399 15.20 -13.42 -4.79
C VAL A 399 13.77 -13.14 -5.17
N GLN A 400 13.21 -14.01 -6.01
CA GLN A 400 11.83 -13.96 -6.45
C GLN A 400 11.03 -15.08 -5.79
N SER A 401 9.88 -14.73 -5.23
CA SER A 401 8.95 -15.70 -4.67
C SER A 401 7.55 -15.10 -4.54
N PRO A 402 6.47 -15.81 -4.93
CA PRO A 402 5.10 -15.35 -4.73
C PRO A 402 4.76 -15.10 -3.25
N ARG A 403 5.46 -15.75 -2.31
CA ARG A 403 5.24 -15.65 -0.86
C ARG A 403 5.75 -14.34 -0.23
N LEU A 404 6.39 -13.47 -1.01
CA LEU A 404 6.92 -12.18 -0.56
C LEU A 404 5.81 -11.10 -0.42
N PRO A 405 5.96 -10.16 0.54
CA PRO A 405 5.00 -9.07 0.80
C PRO A 405 4.57 -8.28 -0.43
N TRP A 406 3.39 -7.63 -0.38
CA TRP A 406 2.83 -6.98 -1.58
C TRP A 406 3.81 -6.01 -2.26
N LEU A 407 4.38 -5.17 -1.43
CA LEU A 407 5.27 -4.10 -1.84
C LEU A 407 6.61 -4.60 -2.43
N CYS A 408 6.97 -5.88 -2.25
CA CYS A 408 8.11 -6.49 -2.96
C CYS A 408 7.91 -6.55 -4.48
N HIS A 409 6.69 -6.37 -5.01
CA HIS A 409 6.52 -6.22 -6.47
C HIS A 409 7.08 -4.90 -7.00
N LEU A 410 7.07 -3.83 -6.19
CA LEU A 410 7.69 -2.57 -6.57
C LEU A 410 9.21 -2.74 -6.69
N CYS A 411 9.82 -3.49 -5.76
CA CYS A 411 11.22 -3.88 -5.86
C CYS A 411 11.50 -4.72 -7.12
N GLY A 412 10.67 -5.74 -7.41
CA GLY A 412 10.84 -6.51 -8.63
C GLY A 412 10.61 -5.73 -9.92
N LEU A 413 9.72 -4.73 -9.92
CA LEU A 413 9.54 -3.80 -11.04
C LEU A 413 10.80 -2.96 -11.26
N LEU A 414 11.40 -2.44 -10.18
CA LEU A 414 12.62 -1.63 -10.24
C LEU A 414 13.85 -2.44 -10.65
N VAL A 415 13.92 -3.72 -10.28
CA VAL A 415 15.08 -4.58 -10.58
C VAL A 415 14.94 -5.22 -11.96
N THR A 416 13.78 -5.77 -12.29
CA THR A 416 13.57 -6.60 -13.50
C THR A 416 12.71 -5.95 -14.57
N GLY A 417 12.03 -4.84 -14.27
CA GLY A 417 11.08 -4.18 -15.17
C GLY A 417 9.74 -4.90 -15.27
N ARG A 418 9.55 -5.95 -14.47
CA ARG A 418 8.34 -6.77 -14.44
C ARG A 418 7.71 -6.71 -13.05
N TRP A 419 6.38 -6.69 -13.01
CA TRP A 419 5.60 -6.72 -11.78
C TRP A 419 5.66 -8.11 -11.13
N THR A 420 6.81 -8.43 -10.51
CA THR A 420 7.10 -9.73 -9.88
C THR A 420 7.55 -9.50 -8.44
N ALA A 421 7.15 -10.37 -7.52
CA ALA A 421 7.58 -10.22 -6.13
C ALA A 421 9.06 -10.57 -5.98
N GLY A 422 9.87 -9.60 -5.54
CA GLY A 422 11.25 -9.88 -5.20
C GLY A 422 11.86 -8.94 -4.17
N THR A 423 13.01 -9.34 -3.65
CA THR A 423 13.78 -8.57 -2.67
C THR A 423 15.27 -8.68 -2.99
N VAL A 424 16.04 -7.65 -2.65
CA VAL A 424 17.45 -7.53 -3.02
C VAL A 424 18.33 -7.76 -1.81
N PHE A 425 19.33 -8.63 -1.95
CA PHE A 425 20.44 -8.80 -1.03
C PHE A 425 21.70 -8.19 -1.64
N VAL A 426 22.57 -7.66 -0.79
CA VAL A 426 23.76 -6.91 -1.21
C VAL A 426 25.01 -7.67 -0.80
N GLY A 427 26.02 -7.70 -1.67
CA GLY A 427 27.29 -8.38 -1.44
C GLY A 427 28.11 -7.88 -0.23
N THR A 428 27.72 -6.76 0.37
CA THR A 428 28.32 -6.22 1.60
C THR A 428 27.78 -6.86 2.89
N MET A 429 26.84 -7.79 2.79
CA MET A 429 26.34 -8.54 3.94
C MET A 429 27.42 -9.49 4.49
N ARG A 430 27.38 -9.75 5.80
CA ARG A 430 28.30 -10.69 6.45
C ARG A 430 28.04 -12.12 5.96
N GLN A 431 29.09 -12.93 5.86
CA GLN A 431 29.01 -14.34 5.40
C GLN A 431 28.41 -14.48 3.98
N TRP A 432 28.59 -13.47 3.13
CA TRP A 432 28.02 -13.45 1.78
C TRP A 432 28.38 -14.68 0.93
N PRO A 433 29.65 -15.11 0.79
CA PRO A 433 29.99 -16.28 -0.05
C PRO A 433 29.31 -17.56 0.44
N GLN A 434 29.40 -17.84 1.73
CA GLN A 434 28.78 -19.02 2.37
C GLN A 434 27.26 -19.04 2.19
N PHE A 435 26.61 -17.86 2.29
CA PHE A 435 25.17 -17.74 2.08
C PHE A 435 24.78 -18.06 0.62
N ILE A 436 25.53 -17.55 -0.35
CA ILE A 436 25.30 -17.84 -1.77
C ILE A 436 25.54 -19.32 -2.08
N GLU A 437 26.62 -19.91 -1.57
CA GLU A 437 26.93 -21.34 -1.72
C GLU A 437 25.79 -22.22 -1.19
N GLN A 438 25.29 -21.95 0.02
CA GLN A 438 24.20 -22.71 0.61
C GLN A 438 22.88 -22.53 -0.17
N CYS A 439 22.59 -21.32 -0.65
CA CYS A 439 21.44 -21.08 -1.53
C CYS A 439 21.58 -21.82 -2.87
N ALA A 440 22.77 -21.84 -3.46
CA ALA A 440 23.06 -22.53 -4.71
C ALA A 440 22.86 -24.04 -4.57
N GLU A 441 23.44 -24.65 -3.52
CA GLU A 441 23.28 -26.05 -3.18
C GLU A 441 21.78 -26.40 -3.07
N ARG A 442 21.04 -25.70 -2.21
CA ARG A 442 19.63 -25.98 -1.94
C ARG A 442 18.74 -25.83 -3.17
N LEU A 443 18.95 -24.79 -3.97
CA LEU A 443 18.14 -24.54 -5.17
C LEU A 443 18.52 -25.43 -6.35
N SER A 444 19.73 -25.99 -6.39
CA SER A 444 20.16 -26.92 -7.45
C SER A 444 19.45 -28.27 -7.39
N HIS A 445 19.00 -28.68 -6.19
CA HIS A 445 18.22 -29.90 -5.98
C HIS A 445 16.75 -29.79 -6.38
N LEU A 446 16.27 -28.59 -6.71
CA LEU A 446 14.88 -28.36 -7.09
C LEU A 446 14.72 -28.35 -8.61
N PRO A 447 13.59 -28.85 -9.13
CA PRO A 447 13.34 -28.84 -10.56
C PRO A 447 13.30 -27.40 -11.11
N PRO A 448 13.80 -27.18 -12.34
CA PRO A 448 13.73 -25.88 -13.00
C PRO A 448 12.27 -25.47 -13.24
N ILE A 449 12.03 -24.15 -13.31
CA ILE A 449 10.71 -23.57 -13.62
C ILE A 449 10.84 -22.93 -15.00
N ASP A 450 9.94 -23.26 -15.93
CA ASP A 450 9.98 -22.84 -17.34
C ASP A 450 11.35 -23.13 -17.97
N GLU A 451 11.88 -24.34 -17.74
CA GLU A 451 13.20 -24.82 -18.20
C GLU A 451 14.41 -24.00 -17.69
N LYS A 452 14.17 -23.02 -16.82
CA LYS A 452 15.23 -22.18 -16.25
C LYS A 452 15.62 -22.68 -14.87
N PRO A 453 16.92 -22.79 -14.58
CA PRO A 453 17.38 -23.12 -13.24
C PRO A 453 16.93 -22.03 -12.25
N ARG A 454 16.58 -22.48 -11.04
CA ARG A 454 16.16 -21.57 -9.96
C ARG A 454 17.32 -20.73 -9.47
N PHE A 455 18.52 -21.30 -9.34
CA PHE A 455 19.73 -20.55 -9.04
C PHE A 455 20.44 -20.10 -10.31
N ARG A 456 20.79 -18.82 -10.39
CA ARG A 456 21.43 -18.18 -11.55
C ARG A 456 22.65 -17.38 -11.07
N PRO A 457 23.87 -17.92 -11.16
CA PRO A 457 25.08 -17.29 -10.59
C PRO A 457 25.53 -16.02 -11.33
N SER A 458 25.11 -15.83 -12.57
CA SER A 458 25.46 -14.67 -13.39
C SER A 458 24.23 -14.24 -14.21
N ALA A 459 23.20 -13.78 -13.51
CA ALA A 459 21.95 -13.38 -14.12
C ALA A 459 22.07 -12.01 -14.81
N PHE A 460 21.67 -11.95 -16.07
CA PHE A 460 21.55 -10.71 -16.81
C PHE A 460 20.27 -9.96 -16.37
N VAL A 461 20.44 -8.82 -15.70
CA VAL A 461 19.35 -7.99 -15.16
C VAL A 461 19.61 -6.54 -15.57
N PRO A 462 19.12 -6.14 -16.76
CA PRO A 462 19.56 -4.92 -17.43
C PRO A 462 19.39 -3.65 -16.61
N ILE A 463 18.29 -3.51 -15.87
CA ILE A 463 17.97 -2.24 -15.20
C ILE A 463 19.01 -1.87 -14.16
N VAL A 464 19.48 -2.84 -13.39
CA VAL A 464 20.49 -2.56 -12.36
C VAL A 464 21.89 -2.50 -12.98
N GLN A 465 22.16 -3.32 -14.00
CA GLN A 465 23.45 -3.32 -14.69
C GLN A 465 23.70 -2.06 -15.53
N LEU A 466 22.64 -1.41 -16.05
CA LEU A 466 22.74 -0.10 -16.70
C LEU A 466 23.30 1.00 -15.80
N ILE A 467 23.25 0.84 -14.47
CA ILE A 467 23.82 1.79 -13.50
C ILE A 467 25.34 1.60 -13.30
N GLY A 468 25.87 0.42 -13.57
CA GLY A 468 27.30 0.13 -13.38
C GLY A 468 28.07 -0.05 -14.68
N GLN A 469 27.45 -0.70 -15.67
CA GLN A 469 28.07 -1.10 -16.93
C GLN A 469 27.11 -0.83 -18.12
N PRO A 470 26.76 0.44 -18.41
CA PRO A 470 25.74 0.77 -19.40
C PRO A 470 26.11 0.30 -20.81
N VAL A 471 27.38 0.45 -21.21
CA VAL A 471 27.87 0.08 -22.55
C VAL A 471 27.75 -1.43 -22.80
N THR A 472 28.27 -2.26 -21.89
CA THR A 472 28.20 -3.73 -22.03
C THR A 472 26.75 -4.22 -21.98
N THR A 473 25.93 -3.62 -21.10
CA THR A 473 24.51 -3.98 -20.95
C THR A 473 23.71 -3.64 -22.21
N ILE A 474 23.96 -2.49 -22.83
CA ILE A 474 23.29 -2.10 -24.08
C ILE A 474 23.72 -3.01 -25.23
N ARG A 475 25.00 -3.37 -25.33
CA ARG A 475 25.48 -4.33 -26.32
C ARG A 475 24.76 -5.66 -26.24
N THR A 476 24.60 -6.21 -25.02
CA THR A 476 23.85 -7.45 -24.80
C THR A 476 22.36 -7.30 -25.13
N LEU A 477 21.75 -6.16 -24.80
CA LEU A 477 20.36 -5.87 -25.18
C LEU A 477 20.16 -5.77 -26.69
N ARG A 478 21.14 -5.22 -27.41
CA ARG A 478 21.14 -5.13 -28.88
C ARG A 478 21.26 -6.52 -29.51
N ALA A 479 22.14 -7.37 -28.98
CA ALA A 479 22.26 -8.76 -29.41
C ALA A 479 20.96 -9.55 -29.17
N ASP A 480 20.33 -9.40 -28.00
CA ASP A 480 19.04 -10.03 -27.69
C ASP A 480 17.94 -9.60 -28.67
N LEU A 481 17.91 -8.32 -29.07
CA LEU A 481 16.96 -7.81 -30.07
C LEU A 481 17.21 -8.38 -31.46
N ALA A 482 18.48 -8.56 -31.86
CA ALA A 482 18.81 -9.11 -33.17
C ALA A 482 18.43 -10.61 -33.28
N ILE A 483 18.41 -11.34 -32.16
CA ILE A 483 18.06 -12.76 -32.10
C ILE A 483 16.54 -12.96 -31.99
N ALA A 484 15.81 -12.00 -31.41
CA ALA A 484 14.37 -12.09 -31.25
C ALA A 484 13.65 -12.08 -32.62
N SER A 485 12.93 -13.17 -32.94
CA SER A 485 12.15 -13.30 -34.18
C SER A 485 10.84 -12.51 -34.18
N ASN A 486 10.72 -11.50 -33.31
CA ASN A 486 9.47 -10.77 -33.11
C ASN A 486 9.30 -9.71 -34.20
N SER A 487 8.05 -9.37 -34.52
CA SER A 487 7.78 -8.29 -35.48
C SER A 487 8.17 -6.92 -34.90
N SER A 488 8.55 -5.96 -35.76
CA SER A 488 8.88 -4.59 -35.33
C SER A 488 7.74 -3.93 -34.53
N ALA A 489 6.48 -4.27 -34.83
CA ALA A 489 5.31 -3.79 -34.08
C ALA A 489 5.29 -4.27 -32.62
N GLU A 490 5.68 -5.52 -32.35
CA GLU A 490 5.76 -6.05 -30.99
C GLU A 490 6.87 -5.38 -30.19
N HIS A 491 8.03 -5.13 -30.81
CA HIS A 491 9.12 -4.39 -30.18
C HIS A 491 8.69 -2.97 -29.79
N LEU A 492 8.02 -2.26 -30.70
CA LEU A 492 7.49 -0.92 -30.42
C LEU A 492 6.41 -0.93 -29.34
N TRP A 493 5.56 -1.96 -29.29
CA TRP A 493 4.56 -2.08 -28.23
C TRP A 493 5.16 -2.30 -26.85
N VAL A 494 6.18 -3.17 -26.75
CA VAL A 494 6.93 -3.39 -25.50
C VAL A 494 7.67 -2.13 -25.09
N ALA A 495 8.31 -1.43 -26.03
CA ALA A 495 8.97 -0.16 -25.81
C ALA A 495 7.99 0.91 -25.32
N GLY A 496 6.82 1.03 -25.94
CA GLY A 496 5.76 1.97 -25.55
C GLY A 496 5.23 1.72 -24.14
N LYS A 497 4.99 0.45 -23.76
CA LYS A 497 4.62 0.08 -22.38
C LYS A 497 5.70 0.48 -21.38
N THR A 498 6.96 0.26 -21.74
CA THR A 498 8.10 0.61 -20.89
C THR A 498 8.20 2.12 -20.73
N MET A 499 8.02 2.87 -21.82
CA MET A 499 8.04 4.34 -21.77
C MET A 499 6.89 4.89 -20.93
N ALA A 500 5.69 4.31 -21.07
CA ALA A 500 4.53 4.68 -20.27
C ALA A 500 4.80 4.52 -18.77
N LEU A 501 5.49 3.45 -18.38
CA LEU A 501 5.90 3.23 -17.00
C LEU A 501 6.98 4.23 -16.55
N VAL A 502 7.99 4.48 -17.38
CA VAL A 502 9.08 5.43 -17.08
C VAL A 502 8.56 6.87 -16.95
N ALA A 503 7.56 7.25 -17.73
CA ALA A 503 6.94 8.57 -17.71
C ALA A 503 5.93 8.74 -16.56
N LEU A 504 5.36 7.64 -16.04
CA LEU A 504 4.30 7.67 -15.02
C LEU A 504 4.65 8.54 -13.78
N PRO A 505 5.87 8.47 -13.22
CA PRO A 505 6.25 9.34 -12.10
C PRO A 505 6.07 10.83 -12.36
N LEU A 506 6.28 11.33 -13.59
CA LEU A 506 6.10 12.75 -13.90
C LEU A 506 4.66 13.19 -13.69
N GLY A 507 3.70 12.38 -14.16
CA GLY A 507 2.28 12.64 -13.90
C GLY A 507 1.95 12.54 -12.41
N LEU A 508 2.47 11.53 -11.71
CA LEU A 508 2.24 11.35 -10.28
C LEU A 508 2.84 12.49 -9.43
N LEU A 509 4.02 12.99 -9.79
CA LEU A 509 4.69 14.13 -9.15
C LEU A 509 3.83 15.38 -9.19
N PHE A 510 3.00 15.56 -10.22
CA PHE A 510 2.06 16.67 -10.31
C PHE A 510 0.75 16.35 -9.57
N THR A 511 0.12 15.22 -9.90
CA THR A 511 -1.22 14.87 -9.39
C THR A 511 -1.24 14.68 -7.88
N VAL A 512 -0.33 13.87 -7.36
CA VAL A 512 -0.39 13.43 -5.95
C VAL A 512 -0.18 14.61 -5.01
N PRO A 513 0.84 15.48 -5.19
CA PRO A 513 0.97 16.66 -4.36
C PRO A 513 -0.15 17.66 -4.56
N THR A 514 -0.65 17.86 -5.79
CA THR A 514 -1.76 18.81 -6.03
C THR A 514 -3.05 18.36 -5.33
N LEU A 515 -3.34 17.05 -5.34
CA LEU A 515 -4.49 16.51 -4.61
C LEU A 515 -4.27 16.56 -3.10
N LEU A 516 -3.10 16.16 -2.61
CA LEU A 516 -2.87 16.03 -1.16
C LEU A 516 -2.54 17.37 -0.49
N HIS A 517 -1.82 18.26 -1.15
CA HIS A 517 -1.40 19.57 -0.61
C HIS A 517 -2.34 20.70 -1.03
N GLY A 518 -3.25 20.45 -1.98
CA GLY A 518 -4.36 21.35 -2.23
C GLY A 518 -5.22 21.43 -0.98
N ASP A 519 -5.29 22.62 -0.39
CA ASP A 519 -6.12 22.85 0.79
C ASP A 519 -7.62 22.89 0.45
N TRP A 520 -7.92 23.00 -0.85
CA TRP A 520 -9.24 23.07 -1.46
C TRP A 520 -9.69 21.73 -2.04
N TRP A 521 -10.96 21.64 -2.40
CA TRP A 521 -11.55 20.44 -3.01
C TRP A 521 -10.80 19.99 -4.28
N PRO A 522 -10.55 18.68 -4.46
CA PRO A 522 -9.81 18.18 -5.61
C PRO A 522 -10.50 18.62 -6.90
N SER A 523 -9.78 19.39 -7.71
CA SER A 523 -10.24 19.85 -9.01
C SER A 523 -9.84 18.85 -10.10
N SER A 524 -10.65 18.74 -11.14
CA SER A 524 -10.32 17.93 -12.32
C SER A 524 -9.01 18.39 -12.99
N ASN A 525 -8.64 19.66 -12.82
CA ASN A 525 -7.37 20.23 -13.31
C ASN A 525 -6.15 19.49 -12.77
N ALA A 526 -6.18 18.97 -11.54
CA ALA A 526 -5.07 18.19 -10.98
C ALA A 526 -4.84 16.89 -11.77
N LEU A 527 -5.94 16.21 -12.15
CA LEU A 527 -5.90 14.99 -12.95
C LEU A 527 -5.46 15.30 -14.40
N PHE A 528 -6.04 16.33 -15.02
CA PHE A 528 -5.68 16.72 -16.38
C PHE A 528 -4.23 17.21 -16.49
N GLY A 529 -3.75 18.00 -15.52
CA GLY A 529 -2.34 18.39 -15.46
C GLY A 529 -1.43 17.18 -15.28
N GLY A 530 -1.81 16.23 -14.42
CA GLY A 530 -1.11 14.95 -14.27
C GLY A 530 -1.01 14.13 -15.56
N ILE A 531 -2.12 14.00 -16.28
CA ILE A 531 -2.16 13.37 -17.60
C ILE A 531 -1.26 14.15 -18.58
N GLY A 532 -1.31 15.48 -18.56
CA GLY A 532 -0.45 16.33 -19.38
C GLY A 532 1.04 16.10 -19.14
N PHE A 533 1.49 16.06 -17.88
CA PHE A 533 2.88 15.78 -17.54
C PHE A 533 3.29 14.33 -17.86
N TRP A 534 2.37 13.37 -17.71
CA TRP A 534 2.61 11.99 -18.13
C TRP A 534 2.79 11.90 -19.65
N MET A 535 1.94 12.57 -20.43
CA MET A 535 2.06 12.67 -21.88
C MET A 535 3.34 13.41 -22.31
N ALA A 536 3.72 14.48 -21.61
CA ALA A 536 4.98 15.19 -21.85
C ALA A 536 6.20 14.26 -21.62
N GLY A 537 6.14 13.42 -20.60
CA GLY A 537 7.14 12.36 -20.40
C GLY A 537 7.15 11.34 -21.54
N LEU A 538 5.99 10.89 -22.00
CA LEU A 538 5.86 9.96 -23.13
C LEU A 538 6.44 10.52 -24.44
N LEU A 539 6.24 11.82 -24.69
CA LEU A 539 6.71 12.53 -25.89
C LEU A 539 8.23 12.58 -26.03
N GLU A 540 8.98 12.38 -24.94
CA GLU A 540 10.44 12.30 -24.98
C GLU A 540 10.92 11.20 -25.94
N TRP A 541 10.25 10.04 -25.95
CA TRP A 541 10.64 8.89 -26.75
C TRP A 541 10.57 9.13 -28.27
N PRO A 542 9.43 9.53 -28.86
CA PRO A 542 9.38 9.82 -30.29
C PRO A 542 10.27 11.01 -30.67
N LEU A 543 10.46 11.99 -29.78
CA LEU A 543 11.33 13.13 -30.04
C LEU A 543 12.80 12.71 -30.16
N VAL A 544 13.31 11.91 -29.22
CA VAL A 544 14.70 11.42 -29.29
C VAL A 544 14.92 10.59 -30.55
N GLY A 545 13.94 9.74 -30.92
CA GLY A 545 14.02 8.96 -32.16
C GLY A 545 14.01 9.82 -33.43
N LEU A 546 13.19 10.88 -33.48
CA LEU A 546 13.16 11.83 -34.61
C LEU A 546 14.44 12.66 -34.71
N ILE A 547 14.99 13.13 -33.58
CA ILE A 547 16.25 13.88 -33.58
C ILE A 547 17.40 12.97 -34.03
N ALA A 548 17.43 11.71 -33.60
CA ALA A 548 18.40 10.74 -34.10
C ALA A 548 18.32 10.58 -35.63
N MET A 549 17.10 10.51 -36.18
CA MET A 549 16.89 10.46 -37.63
C MET A 549 17.44 11.70 -38.35
N ILE A 550 17.14 12.90 -37.85
CA ILE A 550 17.58 14.17 -38.47
C ILE A 550 19.09 14.33 -38.38
N MET A 551 19.69 14.05 -37.23
CA MET A 551 21.11 14.27 -37.00
C MET A 551 22.00 13.31 -37.80
N TYR A 552 21.53 12.09 -38.05
CA TYR A 552 22.39 11.01 -38.53
C TYR A 552 21.96 10.40 -39.87
N GLY A 553 20.78 10.75 -40.40
CA GLY A 553 20.36 10.35 -41.75
C GLY A 553 20.23 8.84 -41.98
N THR A 554 20.30 8.03 -40.92
CA THR A 554 20.23 6.57 -40.97
C THR A 554 18.79 6.13 -41.13
N SER A 555 18.43 5.59 -42.31
CA SER A 555 17.17 4.88 -42.54
C SER A 555 17.40 3.38 -42.48
N GLY A 556 16.64 2.64 -41.66
CA GLY A 556 16.68 1.17 -41.62
C GLY A 556 16.71 0.56 -40.21
N THR A 557 17.42 -0.55 -40.06
CA THR A 557 17.43 -1.40 -38.85
C THR A 557 18.00 -0.72 -37.60
N GLU A 558 18.97 0.18 -37.74
CA GLU A 558 19.54 0.95 -36.62
C GLU A 558 18.50 1.88 -35.98
N GLN A 559 17.65 2.51 -36.80
CA GLN A 559 16.57 3.35 -36.31
C GLN A 559 15.57 2.55 -35.49
N GLU A 560 15.13 1.38 -35.99
CA GLU A 560 14.22 0.50 -35.26
C GLU A 560 14.82 0.04 -33.93
N GLN A 561 16.13 -0.23 -33.88
CA GLN A 561 16.83 -0.59 -32.65
C GLN A 561 16.80 0.54 -31.61
N VAL A 562 17.03 1.79 -32.02
CA VAL A 562 16.94 2.95 -31.12
C VAL A 562 15.54 3.11 -30.54
N PHE A 563 14.52 3.07 -31.40
CA PHE A 563 13.13 3.20 -30.97
C PHE A 563 12.73 2.06 -30.01
N ALA A 564 13.23 0.84 -30.21
CA ALA A 564 12.97 -0.30 -29.34
C ALA A 564 13.75 -0.25 -28.00
N LEU A 565 15.02 0.15 -28.04
CA LEU A 565 15.92 0.13 -26.88
C LEU A 565 15.73 1.32 -25.95
N TYR A 566 15.46 2.51 -26.50
CA TYR A 566 15.49 3.75 -25.75
C TYR A 566 14.61 3.71 -24.48
N PRO A 567 13.32 3.31 -24.53
CA PRO A 567 12.51 3.23 -23.31
C PRO A 567 13.05 2.26 -22.26
N ARG A 568 13.64 1.14 -22.69
CA ARG A 568 14.16 0.09 -21.80
C ARG A 568 15.40 0.55 -21.05
N ILE A 569 16.29 1.30 -21.71
CA ILE A 569 17.50 1.82 -21.07
C ILE A 569 17.20 2.95 -20.09
N GLN A 570 16.06 3.64 -20.21
CA GLN A 570 15.65 4.71 -19.29
C GLN A 570 15.07 4.20 -17.97
N MET A 571 14.75 2.91 -17.85
CA MET A 571 14.20 2.30 -16.63
C MET A 571 14.95 2.63 -15.32
N PRO A 572 16.30 2.73 -15.27
CA PRO A 572 17.01 3.04 -14.03
C PRO A 572 16.64 4.40 -13.43
N ARG A 573 16.17 5.36 -14.25
CA ARG A 573 15.72 6.68 -13.79
C ARG A 573 14.39 6.64 -13.02
N LEU A 574 13.66 5.51 -13.06
CA LEU A 574 12.41 5.33 -12.33
C LEU A 574 12.63 5.45 -10.81
N LEU A 575 13.72 4.87 -10.28
CA LEU A 575 14.04 4.90 -8.85
C LEU A 575 14.16 6.33 -8.30
N PRO A 576 15.04 7.21 -8.84
CA PRO A 576 15.14 8.58 -8.34
C PRO A 576 13.83 9.36 -8.54
N MET A 577 13.06 9.12 -9.61
CA MET A 577 11.76 9.79 -9.78
C MET A 577 10.72 9.36 -8.72
N LEU A 578 10.72 8.10 -8.30
CA LEU A 578 9.90 7.65 -7.16
C LEU A 578 10.37 8.26 -5.84
N LEU A 579 11.68 8.42 -5.63
CA LEU A 579 12.22 9.11 -4.46
C LEU A 579 11.85 10.60 -4.45
N ALA A 580 11.80 11.24 -5.63
CA ALA A 580 11.29 12.59 -5.76
C ALA A 580 9.82 12.67 -5.33
N LEU A 581 9.00 11.68 -5.71
CA LEU A 581 7.59 11.61 -5.31
C LEU A 581 7.44 11.45 -3.79
N VAL A 582 8.22 10.58 -3.17
CA VAL A 582 8.26 10.43 -1.71
C VAL A 582 8.66 11.74 -1.04
N SER A 583 9.65 12.46 -1.59
CA SER A 583 10.10 13.75 -1.07
C SER A 583 9.01 14.82 -1.13
N LEU A 584 8.20 14.82 -2.20
CA LEU A 584 7.04 15.71 -2.30
C LEU A 584 5.92 15.33 -1.32
N LEU A 585 5.70 14.04 -1.07
CA LEU A 585 4.71 13.57 -0.10
C LEU A 585 5.00 14.07 1.33
N ILE A 586 6.28 14.14 1.69
CA ILE A 586 6.72 14.65 3.00
C ILE A 586 6.99 16.16 3.02
N ASN A 587 6.56 16.88 1.97
CA ASN A 587 6.71 18.33 1.82
C ASN A 587 8.19 18.83 1.83
N VAL A 588 9.09 18.10 1.18
CA VAL A 588 10.51 18.47 1.01
C VAL A 588 10.82 18.69 -0.48
N PRO A 589 10.40 19.82 -1.07
CA PRO A 589 10.45 20.04 -2.52
C PRO A 589 11.87 20.14 -3.09
N TRP A 590 12.83 20.69 -2.33
CA TRP A 590 14.22 20.78 -2.78
C TRP A 590 14.86 19.40 -2.95
N LEU A 591 14.54 18.45 -2.08
CA LEU A 591 15.04 17.07 -2.18
C LEU A 591 14.41 16.36 -3.39
N ALA A 592 13.14 16.65 -3.70
CA ALA A 592 12.51 16.17 -4.91
C ALA A 592 13.21 16.70 -6.17
N ALA A 593 13.60 17.97 -6.19
CA ALA A 593 14.38 18.55 -7.29
C ALA A 593 15.75 17.86 -7.44
N LEU A 594 16.45 17.59 -6.33
CA LEU A 594 17.73 16.85 -6.37
C LEU A 594 17.58 15.43 -6.93
N PHE A 595 16.53 14.71 -6.52
CA PHE A 595 16.26 13.38 -7.08
C PHE A 595 15.87 13.44 -8.55
N TRP A 596 15.12 14.45 -8.99
CA TRP A 596 14.85 14.66 -10.42
C TRP A 596 16.15 14.91 -11.19
N LEU A 597 17.05 15.77 -10.69
CA LEU A 597 18.37 15.99 -11.29
C LEU A 597 19.20 14.71 -11.36
N LEU A 598 19.17 13.87 -10.32
CA LEU A 598 19.82 12.54 -10.35
C LEU A 598 19.22 11.65 -11.44
N ALA A 599 17.90 11.69 -11.65
CA ALA A 599 17.24 10.99 -12.75
C ALA A 599 17.74 11.50 -14.12
N LEU A 600 18.05 12.80 -14.26
CA LEU A 600 18.63 13.38 -15.48
C LEU A 600 20.06 12.92 -15.71
N VAL A 601 20.89 12.86 -14.67
CA VAL A 601 22.26 12.35 -14.77
C VAL A 601 22.27 10.90 -15.24
N ILE A 602 21.37 10.07 -14.70
CA ILE A 602 21.21 8.69 -15.13
C ILE A 602 20.72 8.64 -16.59
N ALA A 603 19.68 9.41 -16.94
CA ALA A 603 19.14 9.47 -18.29
C ALA A 603 20.20 9.90 -19.32
N TYR A 604 21.02 10.90 -18.99
CA TYR A 604 22.16 11.34 -19.80
C TYR A 604 23.12 10.18 -20.04
N TRP A 605 23.55 9.52 -18.97
CA TRP A 605 24.61 8.52 -19.05
C TRP A 605 24.18 7.26 -19.80
N VAL A 606 22.97 6.76 -19.57
CA VAL A 606 22.46 5.60 -20.33
C VAL A 606 22.19 5.95 -21.80
N THR A 607 21.79 7.19 -22.11
CA THR A 607 21.53 7.61 -23.50
C THR A 607 22.84 7.86 -24.25
N ALA A 608 23.84 8.43 -23.60
CA ALA A 608 25.18 8.55 -24.18
C ALA A 608 25.75 7.16 -24.53
N ALA A 609 25.60 6.18 -23.64
CA ALA A 609 26.02 4.80 -23.89
C ALA A 609 25.25 4.14 -25.06
N LEU A 610 23.96 4.48 -25.24
CA LEU A 610 23.19 4.02 -26.40
C LEU A 610 23.78 4.51 -27.71
N TRP A 611 24.22 5.77 -27.76
CA TRP A 611 24.82 6.35 -28.97
C TRP A 611 26.20 5.82 -29.28
N VAL A 612 27.00 5.53 -28.25
CA VAL A 612 28.27 4.83 -28.43
C VAL A 612 28.03 3.45 -29.04
N GLU A 613 27.07 2.68 -28.53
CA GLU A 613 26.91 1.28 -28.95
C GLU A 613 26.06 1.06 -30.21
N VAL A 614 25.09 1.92 -30.51
CA VAL A 614 24.25 1.76 -31.71
C VAL A 614 24.87 2.42 -32.93
N TYR A 615 25.48 3.60 -32.77
CA TYR A 615 26.02 4.38 -33.88
C TYR A 615 27.56 4.41 -33.94
N GLU A 616 28.24 3.68 -33.06
CA GLU A 616 29.72 3.63 -32.96
C GLU A 616 30.35 5.04 -32.83
N ARG A 617 29.64 5.96 -32.19
CA ARG A 617 30.09 7.36 -32.08
C ARG A 617 30.79 7.61 -30.76
N GLU A 618 31.97 8.21 -30.84
CA GLU A 618 32.76 8.63 -29.68
C GLU A 618 32.82 10.16 -29.55
N GLY A 619 33.20 10.64 -28.37
CA GLY A 619 33.44 12.07 -28.12
C GLY A 619 32.18 12.95 -28.16
N VAL A 620 32.23 14.04 -28.93
CA VAL A 620 31.22 15.12 -28.91
C VAL A 620 29.83 14.62 -29.32
N GLN A 621 29.72 13.67 -30.24
CA GLN A 621 28.43 13.16 -30.73
C GLN A 621 27.68 12.35 -29.66
N ALA A 622 28.39 11.53 -28.88
CA ALA A 622 27.83 10.82 -27.74
C ALA A 622 27.36 11.79 -26.64
N ILE A 623 28.12 12.86 -26.39
CA ILE A 623 27.76 13.93 -25.44
C ILE A 623 26.48 14.62 -25.89
N THR A 624 26.43 15.11 -27.13
CA THR A 624 25.25 15.81 -27.67
C THR A 624 24.00 14.95 -27.62
N GLY A 625 24.13 13.68 -28.01
CA GLY A 625 22.99 12.80 -27.98
C GLY A 625 22.56 12.39 -26.56
N GLY A 626 23.47 12.32 -25.59
CA GLY A 626 23.14 12.13 -24.17
C GLY A 626 22.40 13.34 -23.57
N LEU A 627 22.66 14.55 -24.07
CA LEU A 627 21.99 15.78 -23.62
C LEU A 627 20.52 15.88 -24.05
N LEU A 628 20.08 15.12 -25.05
CA LEU A 628 18.69 15.17 -25.56
C LEU A 628 17.63 14.97 -24.47
N PRO A 629 17.62 13.87 -23.68
CA PRO A 629 16.67 13.70 -22.58
C PRO A 629 16.81 14.80 -21.51
N VAL A 630 18.02 15.31 -21.28
CA VAL A 630 18.28 16.36 -20.29
C VAL A 630 17.60 17.67 -20.70
N VAL A 631 17.79 18.11 -21.94
CA VAL A 631 17.18 19.34 -22.47
C VAL A 631 15.65 19.25 -22.41
N TRP A 632 15.08 18.12 -22.84
CA TRP A 632 13.64 17.90 -22.79
C TRP A 632 13.08 18.03 -21.37
N GLN A 633 13.71 17.34 -20.41
CA GLN A 633 13.26 17.38 -19.01
C GLN A 633 13.51 18.75 -18.36
N LEU A 634 14.56 19.48 -18.75
CA LEU A 634 14.79 20.86 -18.32
C LEU A 634 13.77 21.86 -18.88
N ILE A 635 13.06 21.53 -19.95
CA ILE A 635 11.90 22.32 -20.44
C ILE A 635 10.65 21.99 -19.62
N ILE A 636 10.45 20.71 -19.28
CA ILE A 636 9.30 20.25 -18.48
C ILE A 636 9.38 20.76 -17.03
N MET A 637 10.57 20.73 -16.44
CA MET A 637 10.78 21.02 -15.01
C MET A 637 10.33 22.44 -14.61
N PRO A 638 10.65 23.53 -15.33
CA PRO A 638 10.10 24.86 -15.07
C PRO A 638 8.58 24.89 -15.16
N GLY A 639 7.99 24.25 -16.18
CA GLY A 639 6.53 24.15 -16.30
C GLY A 639 5.89 23.47 -15.09
N PHE A 640 6.53 22.41 -14.57
CA PHE A 640 6.10 21.74 -13.34
C PHE A 640 6.13 22.67 -12.12
N TRP A 641 7.22 23.41 -11.92
CA TRP A 641 7.37 24.29 -10.77
C TRP A 641 6.58 25.59 -10.85
N LEU A 642 6.22 26.03 -12.07
CA LEU A 642 5.38 27.22 -12.29
C LEU A 642 3.88 26.92 -12.13
N LEU A 643 3.44 25.72 -12.52
CA LEU A 643 2.03 25.30 -12.45
C LEU A 643 1.64 24.75 -11.07
N ARG A 644 2.62 24.48 -10.21
CA ARG A 644 2.45 24.09 -8.82
C ARG A 644 2.52 25.32 -7.92
#